data_AF-A0A0B7NIY0-F1
#
_entry.id   AF-A0A0B7NIY0-F1
#
_cell.length_a   1.000
_cell.length_b   1.000
_cell.length_c   1.000
_cell.angle_alpha   90.00
_cell.angle_beta   90.00
_cell.angle_gamma   90.00
#
_symmetry.space_group_name_H-M   'P 1'
#
loop_
_entity.id
_entity.type
_entity.pdbx_description
1 polymer ?
#
loop_
_entity_poly.entity_id
_entity_poly.type
_entity_poly.pdbx_seq_one_letter_code
_entity_poly.pdbx_strand_id
1 'polypeptide(L)'
;MNALASFKRLYSTSSKKWISRQARDPYCKLAKANQYRARSAFKLIQINEKYRIIQRNDVIIDCGAAPGGWTQVAAEKVTKKGLVIGVDLLHVDPIPNAHLIKGNFMQLKTQDAVHDILQGRSVDLVCSDMAPSFSGNHTADHARSMELCESALAFAEKVLSPGGSFVAKFLMGGTEHEFRKRLQAIFVKVKTEKPDASRKQSTEVLVMARGKGKKYAKSKKGSYKRDHSYIDFSENEEDDNVRYNQRPEDDEDGPQSDGSRSDSDNEHKEEDFISLNTEVDTRSRQQRRSEKRAELKRKRSDDSDSDDNEETLLCYPWMELMESNRLKQPLSAIRLLQREVACFVQYVEPTEIEIKLRNYLVHRIRTTVQAKWPDATVSVFGSFSTTLYLPNSDIDLVVQFPPSTQIRLQKLANALTADRICHEPQVIEHASVPVIKFADTMTNLKVDIVLNSTSGLDSAEEINNLLVRYPGLRPISLIVKHLLALRALNEVFTGGLGGYAIVCLVVSFLQMHPKVASGSIDPMQNIGVLLLDFFQLYGLNFNLNETGLDVNGKGSYYDKSHITCRNGKAVFSIKDPLDPSNDIGMKSYNSYMVVRTFKFAYLSMTQKAFSIETELRRNRYKKLDADTLDNPKKASILSSFLHISTDFMKQRQLMNDVYAEKKWIGQTAADSFSFD
;
A
#
# COMPACT_ATOMS: atom_id res chain seq x y z
N MET A 1 16.63 50.26 -8.21
CA MET A 1 16.86 49.82 -6.82
C MET A 1 15.52 49.90 -6.10
N ASN A 2 14.90 48.85 -5.57
CA ASN A 2 15.31 47.48 -5.35
C ASN A 2 14.12 46.52 -5.51
N ALA A 3 14.30 45.54 -6.38
CA ALA A 3 13.56 44.29 -6.39
C ALA A 3 14.00 43.48 -5.17
N LEU A 4 13.19 43.45 -4.09
CA LEU A 4 13.36 42.55 -2.95
C LEU A 4 12.08 42.40 -2.09
N ALA A 5 10.89 42.67 -2.65
CA ALA A 5 9.62 42.59 -1.92
C ALA A 5 8.62 41.57 -2.50
N SER A 6 9.10 40.61 -3.30
CA SER A 6 8.28 39.56 -3.91
C SER A 6 8.88 38.18 -3.55
N PHE A 7 8.03 37.24 -3.13
CA PHE A 7 8.30 35.91 -2.55
C PHE A 7 8.35 35.81 -1.01
N LYS A 8 7.19 35.99 -0.35
CA LYS A 8 6.86 35.19 0.85
C LYS A 8 5.96 34.03 0.43
N ARG A 9 6.58 32.91 0.07
CA ARG A 9 5.90 31.62 -0.13
C ARG A 9 5.24 31.22 1.20
N LEU A 10 3.91 31.22 1.26
CA LEU A 10 3.15 30.83 2.45
C LEU A 10 3.36 29.34 2.71
N TYR A 11 4.30 29.00 3.61
CA TYR A 11 4.46 27.64 4.12
C TYR A 11 3.22 27.22 4.92
N SER A 12 2.72 26.01 4.66
CA SER A 12 1.62 25.40 5.42
C SER A 12 1.96 25.30 6.92
N THR A 13 0.94 25.18 7.76
CA THR A 13 1.09 25.02 9.22
C THR A 13 1.95 23.79 9.59
N SER A 14 1.94 22.74 8.76
CA SER A 14 2.81 21.56 8.90
C SER A 14 4.27 21.85 8.53
N SER A 15 4.53 22.67 7.50
CA SER A 15 5.88 23.13 7.14
C SER A 15 6.50 24.03 8.22
N LYS A 16 5.72 24.93 8.87
CA LYS A 16 6.20 25.74 10.00
C LYS A 16 6.53 24.88 11.23
N LYS A 17 5.71 23.87 11.54
CA LYS A 17 5.98 22.87 12.60
C LYS A 17 7.20 21.99 12.27
N TRP A 18 7.41 21.61 11.01
CA TRP A 18 8.57 20.83 10.58
C TRP A 18 9.88 21.61 10.73
N ILE A 19 9.91 22.89 10.30
CA ILE A 19 11.08 23.77 10.42
C ILE A 19 11.43 24.02 11.90
N SER A 20 10.43 24.32 12.75
CA SER A 20 10.67 24.54 14.19
C SER A 20 11.12 23.27 14.92
N ARG A 21 10.61 22.10 14.54
CA ARG A 21 11.06 20.79 15.06
C ARG A 21 12.50 20.49 14.65
N GLN A 22 12.88 20.77 13.40
CA GLN A 22 14.23 20.51 12.91
C GLN A 22 15.30 21.37 13.60
N ALA A 23 14.97 22.62 13.94
CA ALA A 23 15.84 23.52 14.70
C ALA A 23 16.13 23.03 16.13
N ARG A 24 15.19 22.30 16.75
CA ARG A 24 15.30 21.77 18.12
C ARG A 24 15.89 20.36 18.19
N ASP A 25 16.12 19.72 17.05
CA ASP A 25 16.48 18.31 17.00
C ASP A 25 18.00 18.10 17.25
N PRO A 26 18.41 17.41 18.35
CA PRO A 26 19.81 17.33 18.76
C PRO A 26 20.71 16.71 17.70
N TYR A 27 20.25 15.69 16.96
CA TYR A 27 21.06 15.08 15.91
C TYR A 27 21.17 15.95 14.64
N CYS A 28 20.28 16.94 14.44
CA CYS A 28 20.50 17.93 13.38
C CYS A 28 21.63 18.90 13.75
N LYS A 29 21.77 19.24 15.04
CA LYS A 29 22.91 20.02 15.54
C LYS A 29 24.21 19.21 15.47
N LEU A 30 24.17 17.95 15.89
CA LEU A 30 25.33 17.05 15.80
C LEU A 30 25.75 16.81 14.35
N ALA A 31 24.81 16.66 13.42
CA ALA A 31 25.14 16.51 11.99
C ALA A 31 25.88 17.74 11.47
N LYS A 32 25.40 18.95 11.79
CA LYS A 32 26.12 20.19 11.44
C LYS A 32 27.50 20.27 12.08
N ALA A 33 27.62 19.96 13.37
CA ALA A 33 28.89 20.01 14.11
C ALA A 33 29.93 19.02 13.56
N ASN A 34 29.49 17.84 13.13
CA ASN A 34 30.35 16.79 12.57
C ASN A 34 30.39 16.82 11.03
N GLN A 35 29.88 17.87 10.39
CA GLN A 35 29.87 18.05 8.93
C GLN A 35 29.20 16.90 8.15
N TYR A 36 28.20 16.23 8.75
CA TYR A 36 27.35 15.26 8.07
C TYR A 36 26.19 15.95 7.35
N ARG A 37 25.90 15.49 6.13
CA ARG A 37 24.84 16.04 5.27
C ARG A 37 23.42 15.87 5.82
N ALA A 38 23.19 14.87 6.66
CA ALA A 38 21.90 14.64 7.29
C ALA A 38 22.04 14.01 8.68
N ARG A 39 21.03 14.23 9.53
CA ARG A 39 20.89 13.54 10.82
C ARG A 39 20.85 12.01 10.69
N SER A 40 20.43 11.48 9.53
CA SER A 40 20.28 10.04 9.30
C SER A 40 21.64 9.33 9.32
N ALA A 41 22.75 10.04 9.10
CA ALA A 41 24.10 9.53 9.28
C ALA A 41 24.29 8.84 10.64
N PHE A 42 23.75 9.42 11.73
CA PHE A 42 23.85 8.85 13.07
C PHE A 42 23.11 7.52 13.24
N LYS A 43 22.09 7.22 12.42
CA LYS A 43 21.45 5.90 12.42
C LYS A 43 22.45 4.83 11.96
N LEU A 44 23.13 5.08 10.84
CA LEU A 44 24.11 4.13 10.31
C LEU A 44 25.36 4.04 11.21
N ILE A 45 25.82 5.16 11.79
CA ILE A 45 26.92 5.18 12.76
C ILE A 45 26.59 4.29 13.96
N GLN A 46 25.44 4.50 14.61
CA GLN A 46 25.01 3.74 15.79
C GLN A 46 24.87 2.24 15.48
N ILE A 47 24.25 1.91 14.34
CA ILE A 47 24.13 0.52 13.89
C ILE A 47 25.51 -0.09 13.62
N ASN A 48 26.42 0.65 12.98
CA ASN A 48 27.75 0.14 12.69
C ASN A 48 28.62 0.01 13.95
N GLU A 49 28.49 0.88 14.94
CA GLU A 49 29.17 0.75 16.24
C GLU A 49 28.72 -0.53 16.96
N LYS A 50 27.41 -0.80 16.98
CA LYS A 50 26.84 -1.97 17.65
C LYS A 50 27.13 -3.28 16.91
N TYR A 51 27.13 -3.27 15.58
CA TYR A 51 27.13 -4.51 14.78
C TYR A 51 28.35 -4.72 13.89
N ARG A 52 29.18 -3.68 13.69
CA ARG A 52 30.37 -3.69 12.83
C ARG A 52 30.06 -4.24 11.43
N ILE A 53 29.07 -3.63 10.79
CA ILE A 53 28.55 -4.06 9.47
C ILE A 53 29.35 -3.52 8.29
N ILE A 54 30.19 -2.51 8.50
CA ILE A 54 31.06 -1.91 7.48
C ILE A 54 32.51 -2.18 7.87
N GLN A 55 33.28 -2.75 6.94
CA GLN A 55 34.72 -2.98 7.01
C GLN A 55 35.47 -2.13 5.98
N ARG A 56 36.78 -2.03 6.15
CA ARG A 56 37.67 -1.12 5.39
C ARG A 56 37.72 -1.35 3.88
N ASN A 57 37.34 -2.52 3.37
CA ASN A 57 37.45 -2.84 1.93
C ASN A 57 36.10 -3.27 1.34
N ASP A 58 35.01 -3.00 2.04
CA ASP A 58 33.68 -3.44 1.62
C ASP A 58 33.26 -2.75 0.32
N VAL A 59 32.52 -3.49 -0.49
CA VAL A 59 31.70 -2.95 -1.58
C VAL A 59 30.29 -2.73 -1.05
N ILE A 60 29.84 -1.48 -1.03
CA ILE A 60 28.61 -1.03 -0.38
C ILE A 60 27.69 -0.35 -1.38
N ILE A 61 26.41 -0.76 -1.36
CA ILE A 61 25.33 -0.09 -2.09
C ILE A 61 24.42 0.61 -1.08
N ASP A 62 24.19 1.91 -1.27
CA ASP A 62 23.27 2.74 -0.48
C ASP A 62 22.05 3.11 -1.32
N CYS A 63 20.92 2.47 -1.04
CA CYS A 63 19.64 2.68 -1.72
C CYS A 63 18.82 3.73 -0.95
N GLY A 64 18.50 4.86 -1.60
CA GLY A 64 17.87 6.01 -0.94
C GLY A 64 18.91 6.97 -0.36
N ALA A 65 19.94 7.28 -1.16
CA ALA A 65 21.12 8.00 -0.70
C ALA A 65 20.86 9.46 -0.33
N ALA A 66 19.85 10.16 -0.86
CA ALA A 66 19.70 11.60 -0.67
C ALA A 66 19.34 11.97 0.78
N PRO A 67 19.99 12.99 1.37
CA PRO A 67 20.95 13.94 0.78
C PRO A 67 22.43 13.52 0.89
N GLY A 68 22.71 12.28 1.28
CA GLY A 68 24.05 11.68 1.28
C GLY A 68 24.53 11.19 2.64
N GLY A 69 23.68 11.17 3.67
CA GLY A 69 24.11 10.90 5.04
C GLY A 69 24.70 9.50 5.26
N TRP A 70 24.06 8.45 4.73
CA TRP A 70 24.55 7.07 4.85
C TRP A 70 25.74 6.81 3.92
N THR A 71 25.65 7.28 2.68
CA THR A 71 26.74 7.23 1.70
C THR A 71 28.02 7.88 2.24
N GLN A 72 27.92 9.04 2.91
CA GLN A 72 29.08 9.72 3.52
C GLN A 72 29.73 8.87 4.61
N VAL A 73 28.93 8.33 5.54
CA VAL A 73 29.42 7.45 6.61
C VAL A 73 30.08 6.19 6.06
N ALA A 74 29.51 5.61 5.00
CA ALA A 74 30.10 4.46 4.31
C ALA A 74 31.45 4.82 3.65
N ALA A 75 31.49 5.93 2.92
CA ALA A 75 32.68 6.40 2.20
C ALA A 75 33.85 6.77 3.13
N GLU A 76 33.57 7.28 4.33
CA GLU A 76 34.57 7.57 5.36
C GLU A 76 35.17 6.31 6.00
N LYS A 77 34.41 5.21 6.08
CA LYS A 77 34.84 3.95 6.68
C LYS A 77 35.54 3.01 5.69
N VAL A 78 35.14 3.08 4.44
CA VAL A 78 35.71 2.28 3.35
C VAL A 78 36.95 2.97 2.79
N THR A 79 38.02 2.22 2.57
CA THR A 79 39.26 2.72 1.95
C THR A 79 39.11 2.76 0.42
N LYS A 80 40.09 3.35 -0.29
CA LYS A 80 40.12 3.39 -1.76
C LYS A 80 40.10 2.01 -2.44
N LYS A 81 40.33 0.92 -1.70
CA LYS A 81 40.23 -0.47 -2.21
C LYS A 81 38.80 -1.01 -2.19
N GLY A 82 37.93 -0.47 -1.33
CA GLY A 82 36.50 -0.78 -1.37
C GLY A 82 35.77 0.05 -2.43
N LEU A 83 34.45 0.08 -2.36
CA LEU A 83 33.62 0.83 -3.31
C LEU A 83 32.31 1.21 -2.64
N VAL A 84 31.89 2.46 -2.76
CA VAL A 84 30.58 2.91 -2.27
C VAL A 84 29.78 3.45 -3.45
N ILE A 85 28.56 2.95 -3.65
CA ILE A 85 27.64 3.42 -4.68
C ILE A 85 26.34 3.85 -4.01
N GLY A 86 26.03 5.14 -4.08
CA GLY A 86 24.76 5.71 -3.62
C GLY A 86 23.78 5.91 -4.76
N VAL A 87 22.52 5.53 -4.57
CA VAL A 87 21.45 5.69 -5.55
C VAL A 87 20.26 6.41 -4.93
N ASP A 88 19.76 7.45 -5.58
CA ASP A 88 18.54 8.15 -5.15
C ASP A 88 17.76 8.76 -6.32
N LEU A 89 16.45 8.96 -6.14
CA LEU A 89 15.63 9.72 -7.10
C LEU A 89 16.09 11.18 -7.20
N LEU A 90 16.50 11.75 -6.08
CA LEU A 90 16.95 13.13 -5.96
C LEU A 90 18.44 13.24 -6.26
N HIS A 91 18.86 14.46 -6.62
CA HIS A 91 20.28 14.74 -6.79
C HIS A 91 20.99 14.70 -5.43
N VAL A 92 22.17 14.10 -5.38
CA VAL A 92 23.08 14.11 -4.23
C VAL A 92 24.37 14.77 -4.68
N ASP A 93 24.82 15.80 -3.95
CA ASP A 93 26.08 16.48 -4.30
C ASP A 93 27.26 15.48 -4.23
N PRO A 94 28.35 15.66 -4.98
CA PRO A 94 29.48 14.72 -4.99
C PRO A 94 30.03 14.41 -3.59
N ILE A 95 30.21 13.13 -3.26
CA ILE A 95 30.82 12.66 -2.00
C ILE A 95 32.17 12.01 -2.34
N PRO A 96 33.29 12.43 -1.72
CA PRO A 96 34.58 11.79 -1.94
C PRO A 96 34.51 10.29 -1.67
N ASN A 97 35.16 9.48 -2.50
CA ASN A 97 35.20 8.02 -2.38
C ASN A 97 33.84 7.31 -2.55
N ALA A 98 32.87 7.95 -3.21
CA ALA A 98 31.58 7.34 -3.57
C ALA A 98 31.16 7.68 -5.02
N HIS A 99 30.52 6.72 -5.68
CA HIS A 99 29.81 6.91 -6.94
C HIS A 99 28.34 7.22 -6.64
N LEU A 100 27.76 8.22 -7.31
CA LEU A 100 26.38 8.65 -7.08
C LEU A 100 25.58 8.54 -8.36
N ILE A 101 24.47 7.80 -8.30
CA ILE A 101 23.53 7.62 -9.41
C ILE A 101 22.22 8.32 -9.05
N LYS A 102 21.80 9.25 -9.91
CA LYS A 102 20.44 9.80 -9.85
C LYS A 102 19.50 8.93 -10.68
N GLY A 103 18.59 8.22 -10.02
CA GLY A 103 17.65 7.31 -10.67
C GLY A 103 16.69 6.67 -9.68
N ASN A 104 15.58 6.14 -10.20
CA ASN A 104 14.66 5.38 -9.36
C ASN A 104 15.21 3.97 -9.15
N PHE A 105 15.64 3.66 -7.92
CA PHE A 105 16.21 2.35 -7.58
C PHE A 105 15.26 1.17 -7.87
N MET A 106 13.95 1.39 -7.95
CA MET A 106 12.98 0.37 -8.32
C MET A 106 12.97 0.05 -9.83
N GLN A 107 13.64 0.84 -10.66
CA GLN A 107 13.73 0.63 -12.11
C GLN A 107 14.97 -0.18 -12.46
N LEU A 108 14.82 -1.21 -13.31
CA LEU A 108 15.91 -2.07 -13.76
C LEU A 108 17.07 -1.26 -14.36
N LYS A 109 16.79 -0.27 -15.24
CA LYS A 109 17.83 0.59 -15.82
C LYS A 109 18.76 1.24 -14.78
N THR A 110 18.24 1.55 -13.59
CA THR A 110 19.03 2.17 -12.51
C THR A 110 19.82 1.11 -11.76
N GLN A 111 19.26 -0.10 -11.59
CA GLN A 111 19.99 -1.26 -11.05
C GLN A 111 21.10 -1.71 -12.02
N ASP A 112 20.86 -1.67 -13.33
CA ASP A 112 21.84 -1.96 -14.37
C ASP A 112 23.00 -0.96 -14.33
N ALA A 113 22.71 0.33 -14.17
CA ALA A 113 23.76 1.34 -13.96
C ALA A 113 24.62 1.07 -12.70
N VAL A 114 24.04 0.48 -11.64
CA VAL A 114 24.82 0.02 -10.47
C VAL A 114 25.70 -1.18 -10.85
N HIS A 115 25.16 -2.14 -11.60
CA HIS A 115 25.91 -3.30 -12.09
C HIS A 115 27.10 -2.89 -12.98
N ASP A 116 26.92 -1.89 -13.84
CA ASP A 116 27.97 -1.37 -14.71
C ASP A 116 29.15 -0.79 -13.90
N ILE A 117 28.86 -0.08 -12.80
CA ILE A 117 29.90 0.44 -11.89
C ILE A 117 30.55 -0.68 -11.07
N LEU A 118 29.77 -1.71 -10.70
CA LEU A 118 30.29 -2.85 -9.95
C LEU A 118 31.35 -3.64 -10.75
N GLN A 119 31.25 -3.68 -12.08
CA GLN A 119 32.19 -4.40 -12.95
C GLN A 119 32.46 -5.85 -12.49
N GLY A 120 31.42 -6.54 -12.00
CA GLY A 120 31.52 -7.91 -11.49
C GLY A 120 32.09 -8.05 -10.06
N ARG A 121 32.43 -6.96 -9.37
CA ARG A 121 32.81 -7.01 -7.94
C ARG A 121 31.65 -7.53 -7.10
N SER A 122 31.96 -8.44 -6.18
CA SER A 122 30.98 -8.94 -5.22
C SER A 122 30.64 -7.85 -4.18
N VAL A 123 29.36 -7.76 -3.79
CA VAL A 123 28.88 -6.74 -2.83
C VAL A 123 28.87 -7.29 -1.41
N ASP A 124 29.38 -6.54 -0.44
CA ASP A 124 29.46 -6.97 0.96
C ASP A 124 28.29 -6.45 1.80
N LEU A 125 27.79 -5.26 1.47
CA LEU A 125 26.67 -4.62 2.16
C LEU A 125 25.72 -3.94 1.16
N VAL A 126 24.44 -4.25 1.26
CA VAL A 126 23.37 -3.43 0.70
C VAL A 126 22.62 -2.78 1.86
N CYS A 127 22.59 -1.46 1.90
CA CYS A 127 21.90 -0.68 2.91
C CYS A 127 20.82 0.20 2.26
N SER A 128 19.69 0.41 2.95
CA SER A 128 18.61 1.24 2.44
C SER A 128 17.97 2.12 3.52
N ASP A 129 18.03 3.44 3.30
CA ASP A 129 17.26 4.45 4.05
C ASP A 129 16.11 5.01 3.19
N MET A 130 15.68 4.29 2.15
CA MET A 130 14.54 4.69 1.32
C MET A 130 13.30 4.94 2.17
N ALA A 131 12.53 5.96 1.81
CA ALA A 131 11.23 6.25 2.40
C ALA A 131 10.23 6.51 1.27
N PRO A 132 8.98 6.06 1.40
CA PRO A 132 7.96 6.39 0.43
C PRO A 132 7.59 7.87 0.53
N SER A 133 6.90 8.39 -0.49
CA SER A 133 6.16 9.64 -0.34
C SER A 133 5.08 9.43 0.71
N PHE A 134 5.25 10.06 1.88
CA PHE A 134 4.32 9.91 3.00
C PHE A 134 2.94 10.44 2.62
N SER A 135 1.95 9.58 2.70
CA SER A 135 0.54 9.94 2.50
C SER A 135 -0.13 10.42 3.78
N GLY A 136 0.49 10.19 4.94
CA GLY A 136 -0.12 10.46 6.24
C GLY A 136 -1.04 9.34 6.74
N ASN A 137 -1.21 8.27 5.94
CA ASN A 137 -1.83 7.02 6.36
C ASN A 137 -0.72 6.03 6.69
N HIS A 138 -0.61 5.65 7.96
CA HIS A 138 0.46 4.80 8.47
C HIS A 138 0.49 3.42 7.81
N THR A 139 -0.66 2.77 7.60
CA THR A 139 -0.74 1.46 6.94
C THR A 139 -0.30 1.53 5.47
N ALA A 140 -0.70 2.58 4.75
CA ALA A 140 -0.28 2.78 3.37
C ALA A 140 1.22 3.10 3.29
N ASP A 141 1.72 3.94 4.20
CA ASP A 141 3.13 4.31 4.27
C ASP A 141 3.99 3.11 4.71
N HIS A 142 3.48 2.24 5.60
CA HIS A 142 4.06 0.94 5.93
C HIS A 142 4.14 0.04 4.68
N ALA A 143 3.02 -0.19 4.00
CA ALA A 143 2.98 -1.06 2.82
C ALA A 143 3.95 -0.60 1.72
N ARG A 144 4.00 0.72 1.43
CA ARG A 144 4.96 1.29 0.48
C ARG A 144 6.40 1.18 0.98
N SER A 145 6.64 1.37 2.27
CA SER A 145 7.95 1.17 2.88
C SER A 145 8.40 -0.30 2.77
N MET A 146 7.48 -1.25 2.90
CA MET A 146 7.76 -2.67 2.73
C MET A 146 8.11 -2.99 1.27
N GLU A 147 7.43 -2.39 0.30
CA GLU A 147 7.74 -2.54 -1.12
C GLU A 147 9.17 -2.09 -1.46
N LEU A 148 9.61 -0.95 -0.90
CA LEU A 148 10.97 -0.45 -1.05
C LEU A 148 11.99 -1.43 -0.44
N CYS A 149 11.69 -1.98 0.73
CA CYS A 149 12.51 -2.98 1.42
C CYS A 149 12.62 -4.29 0.63
N GLU A 150 11.51 -4.79 0.07
CA GLU A 150 11.47 -5.99 -0.76
C GLU A 150 12.24 -5.79 -2.07
N SER A 151 12.14 -4.61 -2.70
CA SER A 151 12.93 -4.27 -3.89
C SER A 151 14.43 -4.24 -3.58
N ALA A 152 14.83 -3.66 -2.44
CA ALA A 152 16.21 -3.64 -1.99
C ALA A 152 16.73 -5.06 -1.67
N LEU A 153 15.90 -5.89 -1.03
CA LEU A 153 16.24 -7.27 -0.72
C LEU A 153 16.39 -8.12 -2.00
N ALA A 154 15.48 -7.99 -2.96
CA ALA A 154 15.55 -8.70 -4.23
C ALA A 154 16.82 -8.35 -5.02
N PHE A 155 17.25 -7.08 -4.98
CA PHE A 155 18.55 -6.68 -5.53
C PHE A 155 19.71 -7.28 -4.74
N ALA A 156 19.67 -7.21 -3.41
CA ALA A 156 20.69 -7.77 -2.52
C ALA A 156 20.86 -9.30 -2.69
N GLU A 157 19.78 -10.03 -2.93
CA GLU A 157 19.81 -11.46 -3.25
C GLU A 157 20.62 -11.77 -4.53
N LYS A 158 20.70 -10.84 -5.47
CA LYS A 158 21.49 -11.01 -6.70
C LYS A 158 22.95 -10.61 -6.51
N VAL A 159 23.22 -9.50 -5.80
CA VAL A 159 24.57 -8.90 -5.77
C VAL A 159 25.42 -9.25 -4.55
N LEU A 160 24.78 -9.58 -3.41
CA LEU A 160 25.54 -9.82 -2.18
C LEU A 160 26.39 -11.09 -2.29
N SER A 161 27.64 -11.00 -1.85
CA SER A 161 28.57 -12.10 -1.68
C SER A 161 28.07 -13.10 -0.63
N PRO A 162 28.51 -14.37 -0.68
CA PRO A 162 28.29 -15.31 0.43
C PRO A 162 28.86 -14.75 1.74
N GLY A 163 28.01 -14.61 2.75
CA GLY A 163 28.37 -13.98 4.01
C GLY A 163 28.06 -12.47 4.10
N GLY A 164 27.64 -11.84 3.00
CA GLY A 164 27.25 -10.43 2.95
C GLY A 164 26.08 -10.07 3.87
N SER A 165 25.91 -8.76 4.08
CA SER A 165 24.93 -8.19 5.00
C SER A 165 23.92 -7.29 4.28
N PHE A 166 22.73 -7.19 4.84
CA PHE A 166 21.64 -6.36 4.36
C PHE A 166 21.07 -5.53 5.50
N VAL A 167 20.83 -4.25 5.23
CA VAL A 167 20.26 -3.30 6.19
C VAL A 167 19.17 -2.51 5.52
N ALA A 168 17.99 -2.41 6.13
CA ALA A 168 16.93 -1.59 5.57
C ALA A 168 16.10 -0.94 6.66
N LYS A 169 15.73 0.33 6.44
CA LYS A 169 14.70 1.00 7.23
C LYS A 169 13.33 0.62 6.68
N PHE A 170 12.45 0.20 7.57
CA PHE A 170 11.03 0.10 7.30
C PHE A 170 10.23 0.86 8.38
N LEU A 171 9.00 1.25 8.05
CA LEU A 171 8.03 1.71 9.05
C LEU A 171 7.32 0.48 9.60
N MET A 172 7.19 0.33 10.92
CA MET A 172 6.34 -0.74 11.49
C MET A 172 4.89 -0.51 11.10
N GLY A 173 4.13 -1.59 10.88
CA GLY A 173 2.70 -1.48 10.56
C GLY A 173 1.95 -2.82 10.56
N GLY A 174 2.54 -3.86 11.14
CA GLY A 174 1.87 -5.13 11.45
C GLY A 174 2.05 -6.24 10.40
N THR A 175 2.59 -5.94 9.22
CA THR A 175 2.80 -6.94 8.14
C THR A 175 4.27 -7.28 7.87
N GLU A 176 5.22 -6.74 8.63
CA GLU A 176 6.66 -6.99 8.49
C GLU A 176 7.11 -8.43 8.80
N HIS A 177 6.22 -9.27 9.34
CA HIS A 177 6.54 -10.65 9.72
C HIS A 177 6.94 -11.51 8.51
N GLU A 178 6.28 -11.35 7.36
CA GLU A 178 6.61 -12.08 6.14
C GLU A 178 7.99 -11.69 5.60
N PHE A 179 8.28 -10.39 5.57
CA PHE A 179 9.59 -9.88 5.18
C PHE A 179 10.69 -10.40 6.11
N ARG A 180 10.43 -10.44 7.42
CA ARG A 180 11.36 -11.02 8.39
C ARG A 180 11.59 -12.52 8.15
N LYS A 181 10.53 -13.29 7.85
CA LYS A 181 10.66 -14.71 7.47
C LYS A 181 11.52 -14.89 6.22
N ARG A 182 11.31 -14.06 5.19
CA ARG A 182 12.13 -14.08 3.96
C ARG A 182 13.61 -13.79 4.27
N LEU A 183 13.89 -12.77 5.07
CA LEU A 183 15.26 -12.48 5.53
C LEU A 183 15.86 -13.66 6.32
N GLN A 184 15.08 -14.31 7.18
CA GLN A 184 15.54 -15.46 7.95
C GLN A 184 15.82 -16.69 7.07
N ALA A 185 15.18 -16.82 5.91
CA ALA A 185 15.50 -17.86 4.94
C ALA A 185 16.87 -17.61 4.27
N ILE A 186 17.20 -16.34 4.00
CA ILE A 186 18.39 -15.96 3.21
C ILE A 186 19.64 -15.76 4.08
N PHE A 187 19.46 -15.22 5.30
CA PHE A 187 20.55 -14.78 6.18
C PHE A 187 20.63 -15.64 7.45
N VAL A 188 21.83 -15.78 8.00
CA VAL A 188 22.06 -16.54 9.25
C VAL A 188 21.51 -15.81 10.47
N LYS A 189 21.64 -14.48 10.53
CA LYS A 189 21.15 -13.67 11.67
C LYS A 189 20.30 -12.53 11.16
N VAL A 190 19.10 -12.37 11.72
CA VAL A 190 18.20 -11.24 11.45
C VAL A 190 17.80 -10.61 12.78
N LYS A 191 18.06 -9.30 12.92
CA LYS A 191 17.71 -8.49 14.09
C LYS A 191 17.02 -7.21 13.66
N THR A 192 16.24 -6.64 14.55
CA THR A 192 15.48 -5.42 14.33
C THR A 192 15.87 -4.42 15.43
N GLU A 193 16.15 -3.18 15.06
CA GLU A 193 16.74 -2.17 15.95
C GLU A 193 16.16 -0.78 15.67
N LYS A 194 15.91 -0.01 16.73
CA LYS A 194 15.50 1.39 16.65
C LYS A 194 16.64 2.28 17.17
N PRO A 195 17.46 2.87 16.28
CA PRO A 195 18.57 3.74 16.69
C PRO A 195 18.07 4.94 17.50
N ASP A 196 18.87 5.44 18.45
CA ASP A 196 18.53 6.65 19.22
C ASP A 196 18.43 7.90 18.34
N ALA A 197 19.09 7.88 17.17
CA ALA A 197 18.95 8.89 16.13
C ALA A 197 17.58 8.86 15.41
N SER A 198 16.77 7.84 15.64
CA SER A 198 15.38 7.77 15.19
C SER A 198 14.48 8.54 16.16
N ARG A 199 13.48 9.24 15.64
CA ARG A 199 12.58 10.03 16.51
C ARG A 199 11.71 9.07 17.33
N LYS A 200 11.49 9.38 18.60
CA LYS A 200 10.63 8.56 19.48
C LYS A 200 9.23 8.35 18.89
N GLN A 201 8.66 9.42 18.31
CA GLN A 201 7.35 9.44 17.65
C GLN A 201 7.33 8.79 16.26
N SER A 202 8.48 8.41 15.70
CA SER A 202 8.53 7.73 14.40
C SER A 202 8.32 6.24 14.59
N THR A 203 7.54 5.60 13.73
CA THR A 203 7.40 4.14 13.67
C THR A 203 8.51 3.47 12.86
N GLU A 204 9.52 4.24 12.44
CA GLU A 204 10.69 3.71 11.74
C GLU A 204 11.53 2.78 12.60
N VAL A 205 11.95 1.68 11.97
CA VAL A 205 12.81 0.66 12.54
C VAL A 205 13.76 0.15 11.46
N LEU A 206 14.97 -0.24 11.85
CA LEU A 206 15.95 -0.82 10.93
C LEU A 206 16.00 -2.33 11.14
N VAL A 207 15.92 -3.08 10.04
CA VAL A 207 16.26 -4.50 10.02
C VAL A 207 17.73 -4.67 9.64
N MET A 208 18.37 -5.64 10.31
CA MET A 208 19.77 -6.00 10.20
C MET A 208 19.87 -7.49 9.90
N ALA A 209 20.20 -7.85 8.68
CA ALA A 209 20.36 -9.23 8.25
C ALA A 209 21.82 -9.52 7.86
N ARG A 210 22.42 -10.59 8.39
CA ARG A 210 23.84 -10.91 8.22
C ARG A 210 24.07 -12.36 7.81
N GLY A 211 25.04 -12.55 6.92
CA GLY A 211 25.52 -13.87 6.55
C GLY A 211 24.66 -14.53 5.48
N LYS A 212 24.51 -13.91 4.31
CA LYS A 212 23.79 -14.50 3.18
C LYS A 212 24.33 -15.90 2.82
N GLY A 213 23.44 -16.89 2.68
CA GLY A 213 23.79 -18.22 2.17
C GLY A 213 24.65 -19.11 3.08
N LYS A 214 24.98 -18.68 4.30
CA LYS A 214 25.86 -19.45 5.21
C LYS A 214 25.18 -20.60 5.97
N LYS A 215 23.91 -20.92 5.68
CA LYS A 215 23.15 -21.98 6.38
C LYS A 215 23.57 -23.43 6.03
N TYR A 216 24.52 -23.63 5.11
CA TYR A 216 25.03 -24.97 4.74
C TYR A 216 26.58 -25.11 4.70
N ALA A 217 27.31 -24.27 5.44
CA ALA A 217 28.79 -24.33 5.48
C ALA A 217 29.40 -24.83 6.81
N LYS A 218 28.58 -25.41 7.71
CA LYS A 218 29.06 -26.03 8.96
C LYS A 218 28.33 -27.32 9.27
N SER A 219 28.68 -28.40 8.57
CA SER A 219 28.60 -29.75 9.12
C SER A 219 29.60 -30.64 8.37
N LYS A 220 30.45 -31.33 9.13
CA LYS A 220 31.38 -32.41 8.74
C LYS A 220 32.63 -32.04 7.92
N LYS A 221 33.66 -31.52 8.63
CA LYS A 221 34.99 -32.16 8.54
C LYS A 221 34.88 -33.49 9.29
N GLY A 222 34.44 -34.51 8.57
CA GLY A 222 34.36 -35.89 9.05
C GLY A 222 34.41 -36.74 7.80
N SER A 223 35.57 -37.33 7.55
CA SER A 223 35.79 -38.33 6.51
C SER A 223 34.69 -39.39 6.60
N TYR A 224 34.07 -39.77 5.48
CA TYR A 224 33.91 -41.16 5.07
C TYR A 224 33.29 -41.24 3.66
N LYS A 225 33.55 -42.39 3.04
CA LYS A 225 33.65 -42.68 1.60
C LYS A 225 32.33 -42.57 0.82
N ARG A 226 32.51 -42.34 -0.49
CA ARG A 226 31.54 -42.65 -1.56
C ARG A 226 31.16 -44.13 -1.49
N ASP A 227 29.87 -44.42 -1.61
CA ASP A 227 29.39 -45.50 -2.47
C ASP A 227 28.02 -45.14 -3.07
N HIS A 228 27.79 -45.67 -4.26
CA HIS A 228 26.88 -45.21 -5.30
C HIS A 228 25.41 -45.64 -5.17
N SER A 229 24.57 -44.95 -5.98
CA SER A 229 23.32 -45.35 -6.65
C SER A 229 21.99 -45.18 -5.88
N TYR A 230 20.88 -44.68 -6.44
CA TYR A 230 20.14 -44.95 -7.71
C TYR A 230 18.68 -44.46 -7.46
N ILE A 231 18.06 -43.73 -8.42
CA ILE A 231 16.62 -43.75 -8.82
C ILE A 231 15.63 -43.08 -7.83
N ASP A 232 15.08 -41.90 -8.16
CA ASP A 232 13.79 -41.63 -8.85
C ASP A 232 12.56 -42.28 -8.18
N PHE A 233 11.59 -41.46 -7.77
CA PHE A 233 10.39 -41.89 -7.05
C PHE A 233 9.15 -41.21 -7.63
N SER A 234 8.39 -42.00 -8.40
CA SER A 234 6.96 -41.83 -8.61
C SER A 234 6.18 -42.72 -7.64
N GLU A 235 5.17 -42.12 -7.00
CA GLU A 235 3.86 -42.64 -6.55
C GLU A 235 3.73 -44.09 -6.05
N ASN A 236 3.26 -44.27 -4.81
CA ASN A 236 1.89 -44.76 -4.52
C ASN A 236 1.61 -44.98 -3.02
N GLU A 237 0.31 -45.09 -2.77
CA GLU A 237 -0.45 -45.13 -1.52
C GLU A 237 -0.32 -46.41 -0.66
N GLU A 238 -1.01 -46.35 0.49
CA GLU A 238 -1.59 -47.43 1.31
C GLU A 238 -0.82 -48.05 2.51
N ASP A 239 -1.42 -47.75 3.67
CA ASP A 239 -1.85 -48.60 4.80
C ASP A 239 -0.90 -49.28 5.82
N ASP A 240 -1.34 -49.04 7.08
CA ASP A 240 -1.44 -49.94 8.23
C ASP A 240 -0.30 -50.23 9.25
N ASN A 241 -0.60 -49.77 10.49
CA ASN A 241 -0.62 -50.49 11.78
C ASN A 241 0.63 -50.71 12.68
N VAL A 242 0.43 -50.31 13.97
CA VAL A 242 0.83 -50.97 15.26
C VAL A 242 2.30 -50.75 15.72
N ARG A 243 2.70 -50.45 16.97
CA ARG A 243 2.17 -50.59 18.36
C ARG A 243 2.92 -49.67 19.35
N TYR A 244 2.31 -49.53 20.52
CA TYR A 244 2.73 -48.97 21.83
C TYR A 244 4.13 -49.29 22.38
N ASN A 245 4.69 -48.35 23.17
CA ASN A 245 5.24 -48.54 24.53
C ASN A 245 5.60 -47.16 25.13
N GLN A 246 4.88 -46.68 26.16
CA GLN A 246 5.13 -46.82 27.61
C GLN A 246 6.29 -45.95 28.17
N ARG A 247 5.86 -45.09 29.10
CA ARG A 247 6.56 -44.22 30.09
C ARG A 247 7.54 -45.01 31.00
N PRO A 248 8.45 -44.38 31.79
CA PRO A 248 8.05 -43.52 32.93
C PRO A 248 8.98 -42.35 33.32
N GLU A 249 8.56 -41.75 34.42
CA GLU A 249 8.83 -40.47 35.10
C GLU A 249 10.12 -40.47 35.94
N ASP A 250 10.23 -39.44 36.80
CA ASP A 250 11.14 -39.22 37.95
C ASP A 250 12.36 -38.33 37.62
N ASP A 251 12.78 -37.35 38.42
CA ASP A 251 12.24 -36.73 39.62
C ASP A 251 13.02 -35.43 39.92
N GLU A 252 12.51 -34.71 40.92
CA GLU A 252 12.88 -33.46 41.56
C GLU A 252 14.38 -33.25 41.90
N ASP A 253 14.85 -31.99 41.93
CA ASP A 253 15.06 -31.20 43.17
C ASP A 253 16.10 -30.07 43.04
N GLY A 254 15.81 -28.94 43.70
CA GLY A 254 16.77 -27.86 44.00
C GLY A 254 17.67 -28.23 45.20
N PRO A 255 18.49 -27.32 45.79
CA PRO A 255 18.16 -25.91 46.06
C PRO A 255 19.34 -24.91 46.00
N GLN A 256 19.00 -23.68 46.42
CA GLN A 256 19.73 -22.41 46.50
C GLN A 256 20.91 -22.37 47.50
N SER A 257 21.86 -21.44 47.32
CA SER A 257 22.12 -20.33 48.28
C SER A 257 23.35 -19.46 47.95
N ASP A 258 23.13 -18.16 48.15
CA ASP A 258 23.95 -17.01 48.58
C ASP A 258 25.49 -17.00 48.56
N GLY A 259 26.03 -15.77 48.35
CA GLY A 259 27.29 -15.38 49.02
C GLY A 259 28.21 -14.35 48.35
N SER A 260 27.83 -13.07 48.36
CA SER A 260 28.66 -11.86 48.59
C SER A 260 30.15 -11.75 48.19
N ARG A 261 30.42 -10.74 47.34
CA ARG A 261 31.38 -9.59 47.45
C ARG A 261 32.84 -9.79 47.92
N SER A 262 33.77 -9.21 47.14
CA SER A 262 34.82 -8.28 47.63
C SER A 262 35.42 -7.45 46.48
N ASP A 263 35.43 -6.12 46.65
CA ASP A 263 36.19 -5.14 45.87
C ASP A 263 37.67 -5.12 46.29
N SER A 264 38.57 -4.76 45.37
CA SER A 264 39.85 -4.10 45.72
C SER A 264 40.34 -3.25 44.54
N ASP A 265 40.37 -1.94 44.79
CA ASP A 265 40.99 -0.90 43.96
C ASP A 265 42.51 -1.04 43.87
N ASN A 266 43.11 -0.51 42.80
CA ASN A 266 44.38 0.21 42.94
C ASN A 266 44.58 1.27 41.84
N GLU A 267 44.92 2.47 42.30
CA GLU A 267 45.14 3.73 41.59
C GLU A 267 46.54 3.83 40.96
N HIS A 268 46.71 4.65 39.92
CA HIS A 268 47.39 5.96 40.03
C HIS A 268 47.90 6.59 38.71
N LYS A 269 47.82 7.93 38.71
CA LYS A 269 48.61 8.98 38.02
C LYS A 269 48.15 9.55 36.66
N GLU A 270 47.28 10.57 36.74
CA GLU A 270 47.54 12.03 36.53
C GLU A 270 48.74 12.44 35.62
N GLU A 271 48.70 13.49 34.79
CA GLU A 271 48.22 14.87 35.07
C GLU A 271 48.12 15.77 33.79
N ASP A 272 47.52 16.96 33.98
CA ASP A 272 47.65 18.24 33.24
C ASP A 272 46.57 18.83 32.28
N PHE A 273 45.55 19.42 32.92
CA PHE A 273 45.19 20.87 32.98
C PHE A 273 44.77 21.69 31.72
N ILE A 274 43.54 22.25 31.76
CA ILE A 274 43.19 23.69 31.92
C ILE A 274 41.71 23.79 32.35
N SER A 275 41.45 24.57 33.41
CA SER A 275 40.15 24.80 34.05
C SER A 275 39.68 26.25 33.84
N LEU A 276 38.35 26.49 33.83
CA LEU A 276 37.72 27.60 34.55
C LEU A 276 36.17 27.40 34.71
N ASN A 277 35.76 27.39 35.98
CA ASN A 277 34.45 27.22 36.67
C ASN A 277 33.32 28.23 36.26
N THR A 278 32.03 28.17 36.66
CA THR A 278 31.31 27.51 37.78
C THR A 278 29.78 27.57 37.55
N GLU A 279 29.01 26.57 37.99
CA GLU A 279 28.06 26.66 39.13
C GLU A 279 27.46 25.28 39.45
N VAL A 280 27.36 24.97 40.75
CA VAL A 280 27.22 23.62 41.34
C VAL A 280 25.82 23.42 41.93
N ASP A 281 25.19 22.28 41.63
CA ASP A 281 23.99 21.77 42.32
C ASP A 281 24.39 20.58 43.23
N THR A 282 24.10 20.68 44.52
CA THR A 282 24.69 19.91 45.64
C THR A 282 23.84 18.71 46.10
N ARG A 283 23.10 18.03 45.22
CA ARG A 283 22.27 16.87 45.62
C ARG A 283 22.99 15.52 45.49
N SER A 284 22.89 14.69 46.53
CA SER A 284 23.54 13.38 46.57
C SER A 284 22.93 12.36 45.59
N ARG A 285 23.80 11.51 45.02
CA ARG A 285 23.50 10.57 43.93
C ARG A 285 22.47 9.49 44.31
N GLN A 286 22.32 9.19 45.60
CA GLN A 286 21.36 8.22 46.12
C GLN A 286 19.93 8.75 46.12
N GLN A 287 19.73 10.04 46.42
CA GLN A 287 18.42 10.70 46.43
C GLN A 287 17.84 10.80 45.00
N ARG A 288 18.70 11.05 44.01
CA ARG A 288 18.33 10.98 42.57
C ARG A 288 17.89 9.58 42.12
N ARG A 289 18.35 8.51 42.77
CA ARG A 289 18.01 7.14 42.39
C ARG A 289 16.69 6.67 43.01
N SER A 290 16.35 7.12 44.21
CA SER A 290 15.07 6.77 44.85
C SER A 290 13.90 7.48 44.17
N GLU A 291 14.02 8.77 43.87
CA GLU A 291 13.00 9.55 43.15
C GLU A 291 12.76 9.01 41.74
N LYS A 292 13.84 8.70 41.01
CA LYS A 292 13.75 8.13 39.65
C LYS A 292 13.10 6.74 39.65
N ARG A 293 13.25 5.96 40.72
CA ARG A 293 12.61 4.63 40.86
C ARG A 293 11.14 4.74 41.26
N ALA A 294 10.77 5.76 42.04
CA ALA A 294 9.37 6.08 42.34
C ALA A 294 8.62 6.60 41.10
N GLU A 295 9.30 7.42 40.28
CA GLU A 295 8.76 7.95 39.03
C GLU A 295 8.61 6.87 37.94
N LEU A 296 9.55 5.90 37.88
CA LEU A 296 9.43 4.72 37.01
C LEU A 296 8.33 3.75 37.46
N LYS A 297 7.98 3.70 38.76
CA LYS A 297 6.85 2.91 39.24
C LYS A 297 5.51 3.58 38.93
N ARG A 298 5.41 4.91 39.01
CA ARG A 298 4.21 5.67 38.58
C ARG A 298 4.01 5.63 37.06
N LYS A 299 5.09 5.63 36.27
CA LYS A 299 5.00 5.47 34.80
C LYS A 299 4.56 4.09 34.34
N ARG A 300 4.86 3.03 35.11
CA ARG A 300 4.44 1.66 34.77
C ARG A 300 2.96 1.39 34.99
N SER A 301 2.26 2.21 35.78
CA SER A 301 0.81 2.09 35.94
C SER A 301 0.01 2.88 34.90
N ASP A 302 0.62 3.85 34.21
CA ASP A 302 -0.01 4.66 33.15
C ASP A 302 0.29 4.14 31.72
N ASP A 303 1.27 3.25 31.55
CA ASP A 303 1.69 2.71 30.23
C ASP A 303 0.84 1.51 29.74
N SER A 304 -0.21 1.09 30.45
CA SER A 304 -1.08 -0.01 29.99
C SER A 304 -2.11 0.39 28.92
N ASP A 305 -2.34 1.70 28.71
CA ASP A 305 -3.48 2.17 27.90
C ASP A 305 -3.05 2.95 26.63
N SER A 306 -1.81 2.75 26.14
CA SER A 306 -1.27 3.59 25.03
C SER A 306 -1.08 2.90 23.67
N ASP A 307 -1.33 1.59 23.55
CA ASP A 307 -1.27 0.87 22.26
C ASP A 307 -2.61 0.90 21.48
N ASP A 308 -3.73 1.29 22.12
CA ASP A 308 -5.07 1.24 21.50
C ASP A 308 -5.41 2.45 20.60
N ASN A 309 -4.58 3.48 20.54
CA ASN A 309 -4.94 4.77 19.92
C ASN A 309 -4.59 4.92 18.42
N GLU A 310 -3.80 4.02 17.82
CA GLU A 310 -3.48 4.08 16.37
C GLU A 310 -4.24 3.01 15.56
N GLU A 311 -4.72 1.95 16.22
CA GLU A 311 -5.60 0.93 15.62
C GLU A 311 -7.04 1.44 15.36
N THR A 312 -7.38 2.60 15.95
CA THR A 312 -8.71 3.25 15.93
C THR A 312 -9.03 4.05 14.65
N LEU A 313 -8.11 4.14 13.67
CA LEU A 313 -8.30 4.96 12.46
C LEU A 313 -8.84 4.19 11.23
N LEU A 314 -8.80 2.85 11.25
CA LEU A 314 -9.40 2.03 10.19
C LEU A 314 -10.86 1.76 10.51
N CYS A 315 -11.75 2.16 9.62
CA CYS A 315 -13.19 2.02 9.80
C CYS A 315 -13.75 0.88 8.95
N TYR A 316 -14.60 0.05 9.56
CA TYR A 316 -15.33 -1.06 8.93
C TYR A 316 -16.84 -0.86 9.12
N PRO A 317 -17.41 0.25 8.63
CA PRO A 317 -18.76 0.69 8.99
C PRO A 317 -19.86 -0.24 8.47
N TRP A 318 -19.56 -1.08 7.47
CA TRP A 318 -20.49 -2.12 7.03
C TRP A 318 -20.74 -3.21 8.07
N MET A 319 -19.90 -3.32 9.11
CA MET A 319 -20.11 -4.26 10.20
C MET A 319 -21.29 -3.86 11.09
N GLU A 320 -21.62 -2.56 11.19
CA GLU A 320 -22.84 -2.10 11.86
C GLU A 320 -24.11 -2.62 11.14
N LEU A 321 -24.05 -2.75 9.81
CA LEU A 321 -25.11 -3.36 9.00
C LEU A 321 -25.17 -4.88 9.16
N MET A 322 -24.11 -5.53 9.65
CA MET A 322 -24.13 -6.96 9.98
C MET A 322 -24.87 -7.21 11.30
N GLU A 323 -24.71 -6.35 12.30
CA GLU A 323 -25.31 -6.49 13.64
C GLU A 323 -26.83 -6.28 13.65
N SER A 324 -27.31 -5.26 12.92
CA SER A 324 -28.75 -4.97 12.75
C SER A 324 -29.53 -6.14 12.13
N ASN A 325 -28.81 -7.07 11.53
CA ASN A 325 -29.30 -8.04 10.59
C ASN A 325 -28.99 -9.40 11.24
N ARG A 326 -29.87 -9.89 12.14
CA ARG A 326 -29.62 -11.14 12.90
C ARG A 326 -29.36 -12.32 11.96
N LEU A 327 -28.35 -13.14 12.24
CA LEU A 327 -28.03 -14.35 11.47
C LEU A 327 -28.96 -15.50 11.86
N LYS A 328 -29.60 -16.14 10.86
CA LYS A 328 -30.24 -17.45 11.06
C LYS A 328 -29.13 -18.52 11.02
N GLN A 329 -29.11 -19.42 12.00
CA GLN A 329 -28.16 -20.54 12.07
C GLN A 329 -28.43 -21.58 10.97
N PRO A 330 -27.41 -22.39 10.55
CA PRO A 330 -26.04 -22.42 11.06
C PRO A 330 -25.10 -21.43 10.36
N LEU A 331 -24.16 -20.89 11.14
CA LEU A 331 -23.10 -19.99 10.68
C LEU A 331 -21.98 -20.82 10.05
N SER A 332 -21.47 -20.43 8.90
CA SER A 332 -20.16 -20.88 8.40
C SER A 332 -19.39 -19.64 7.98
N ALA A 333 -18.06 -19.74 7.91
CA ALA A 333 -17.23 -18.60 7.49
C ALA A 333 -17.64 -18.08 6.11
N ILE A 334 -18.06 -18.98 5.20
CA ILE A 334 -18.46 -18.60 3.86
C ILE A 334 -19.83 -17.90 3.81
N ARG A 335 -20.78 -18.32 4.67
CA ARG A 335 -22.08 -17.64 4.81
C ARG A 335 -21.91 -16.26 5.46
N LEU A 336 -20.97 -16.13 6.39
CA LEU A 336 -20.58 -14.83 6.96
C LEU A 336 -19.99 -13.92 5.89
N LEU A 337 -19.02 -14.42 5.10
CA LEU A 337 -18.43 -13.66 3.99
C LEU A 337 -19.50 -13.18 3.00
N GLN A 338 -20.42 -14.05 2.62
CA GLN A 338 -21.51 -13.68 1.72
C GLN A 338 -22.38 -12.54 2.26
N ARG A 339 -22.75 -12.60 3.54
CA ARG A 339 -23.52 -11.52 4.16
C ARG A 339 -22.69 -10.24 4.23
N GLU A 340 -21.42 -10.37 4.59
CA GLU A 340 -20.52 -9.25 4.70
C GLU A 340 -20.34 -8.53 3.35
N VAL A 341 -20.24 -9.27 2.25
CA VAL A 341 -20.24 -8.71 0.88
C VAL A 341 -21.51 -7.90 0.62
N ALA A 342 -22.68 -8.41 1.01
CA ALA A 342 -23.93 -7.68 0.85
C ALA A 342 -23.96 -6.39 1.69
N CYS A 343 -23.53 -6.45 2.95
CA CYS A 343 -23.43 -5.28 3.83
C CYS A 343 -22.41 -4.25 3.31
N PHE A 344 -21.27 -4.69 2.80
CA PHE A 344 -20.28 -3.82 2.19
C PHE A 344 -20.86 -3.10 0.96
N VAL A 345 -21.51 -3.85 0.06
CA VAL A 345 -22.15 -3.29 -1.14
C VAL A 345 -23.23 -2.27 -0.77
N GLN A 346 -24.08 -2.60 0.21
CA GLN A 346 -25.09 -1.68 0.74
C GLN A 346 -24.47 -0.42 1.35
N TYR A 347 -23.32 -0.54 2.02
CA TYR A 347 -22.66 0.61 2.62
C TYR A 347 -22.06 1.56 1.57
N VAL A 348 -21.42 1.02 0.53
CA VAL A 348 -20.81 1.82 -0.54
C VAL A 348 -21.83 2.32 -1.56
N GLU A 349 -23.07 1.85 -1.49
CA GLU A 349 -24.15 2.40 -2.30
C GLU A 349 -24.33 3.90 -2.03
N PRO A 350 -24.63 4.66 -3.10
CA PRO A 350 -24.88 6.08 -2.98
C PRO A 350 -26.17 6.34 -2.21
N THR A 351 -26.14 7.26 -1.26
CA THR A 351 -27.34 7.68 -0.54
C THR A 351 -28.24 8.54 -1.43
N GLU A 352 -29.51 8.69 -1.06
CA GLU A 352 -30.43 9.58 -1.79
C GLU A 352 -29.92 11.02 -1.87
N ILE A 353 -29.29 11.51 -0.80
CA ILE A 353 -28.64 12.84 -0.77
C ILE A 353 -27.51 12.90 -1.79
N GLU A 354 -26.67 11.86 -1.84
CA GLU A 354 -25.55 11.78 -2.79
C GLU A 354 -26.07 11.78 -4.23
N ILE A 355 -27.17 11.06 -4.52
CA ILE A 355 -27.82 11.03 -5.83
C ILE A 355 -28.40 12.41 -6.18
N LYS A 356 -29.17 13.04 -5.28
CA LYS A 356 -29.79 14.36 -5.50
C LYS A 356 -28.74 15.42 -5.80
N LEU A 357 -27.65 15.47 -5.04
CA LEU A 357 -26.56 16.43 -5.27
C LEU A 357 -25.79 16.17 -6.58
N ARG A 358 -25.57 14.91 -6.96
CA ARG A 358 -24.96 14.58 -8.25
C ARG A 358 -25.86 15.03 -9.41
N ASN A 359 -27.16 14.75 -9.33
CA ASN A 359 -28.14 15.23 -10.32
C ASN A 359 -28.17 16.76 -10.40
N TYR A 360 -28.11 17.44 -9.26
CA TYR A 360 -28.04 18.90 -9.21
C TYR A 360 -26.77 19.45 -9.85
N LEU A 361 -25.60 18.82 -9.62
CA LEU A 361 -24.35 19.21 -10.28
C LEU A 361 -24.44 19.06 -11.81
N VAL A 362 -25.01 17.95 -12.30
CA VAL A 362 -25.25 17.75 -13.74
C VAL A 362 -26.20 18.82 -14.28
N HIS A 363 -27.25 19.17 -13.52
CA HIS A 363 -28.19 20.23 -13.91
C HIS A 363 -27.54 21.61 -13.98
N ARG A 364 -26.67 21.96 -13.02
CA ARG A 364 -25.86 23.20 -13.04
C ARG A 364 -25.01 23.28 -14.30
N ILE A 365 -24.28 22.20 -14.61
CA ILE A 365 -23.44 22.12 -15.81
C ILE A 365 -24.30 22.27 -17.07
N ARG A 366 -25.42 21.54 -17.15
CA ARG A 366 -26.36 21.64 -18.28
C ARG A 366 -26.88 23.05 -18.47
N THR A 367 -27.30 23.71 -17.39
CA THR A 367 -27.82 25.09 -17.43
C THR A 367 -26.75 26.07 -17.94
N THR A 368 -25.53 25.99 -17.43
CA THR A 368 -24.40 26.83 -17.89
C THR A 368 -24.06 26.59 -19.37
N VAL A 369 -24.04 25.33 -19.81
CA VAL A 369 -23.77 24.99 -21.20
C VAL A 369 -24.88 25.51 -22.11
N GLN A 370 -26.14 25.25 -21.78
CA GLN A 370 -27.29 25.62 -22.61
C GLN A 370 -27.56 27.13 -22.62
N ALA A 371 -27.18 27.86 -21.57
CA ALA A 371 -27.22 29.32 -21.56
C ALA A 371 -26.30 29.95 -22.63
N LYS A 372 -25.16 29.31 -22.93
CA LYS A 372 -24.24 29.77 -23.98
C LYS A 372 -24.46 29.10 -25.33
N TRP A 373 -24.94 27.86 -25.32
CA TRP A 373 -25.14 27.02 -26.50
C TRP A 373 -26.48 26.27 -26.36
N PRO A 374 -27.61 26.90 -26.73
CA PRO A 374 -28.95 26.35 -26.49
C PRO A 374 -29.19 24.96 -27.09
N ASP A 375 -28.59 24.68 -28.26
CA ASP A 375 -28.75 23.41 -28.97
C ASP A 375 -27.80 22.30 -28.46
N ALA A 376 -26.99 22.57 -27.43
CA ALA A 376 -26.08 21.58 -26.86
C ALA A 376 -26.81 20.63 -25.90
N THR A 377 -26.45 19.35 -25.95
CA THR A 377 -26.95 18.34 -25.01
C THR A 377 -25.87 17.93 -24.03
N VAL A 378 -26.27 17.66 -22.78
CA VAL A 378 -25.38 17.19 -21.71
C VAL A 378 -25.91 15.89 -21.14
N SER A 379 -25.16 14.82 -21.36
CA SER A 379 -25.51 13.45 -20.96
C SER A 379 -24.45 12.88 -20.02
N VAL A 380 -24.89 12.10 -19.04
CA VAL A 380 -24.00 11.40 -18.11
C VAL A 380 -23.71 10.01 -18.65
N PHE A 381 -22.47 9.55 -18.50
CA PHE A 381 -22.07 8.19 -18.86
C PHE A 381 -21.20 7.56 -17.76
N GLY A 382 -20.65 6.38 -18.03
CA GLY A 382 -19.69 5.73 -17.15
C GLY A 382 -20.31 5.22 -15.85
N SER A 383 -19.55 5.35 -14.75
CA SER A 383 -19.89 4.68 -13.48
C SER A 383 -21.20 5.19 -12.89
N PHE A 384 -21.53 6.47 -13.07
CA PHE A 384 -22.78 7.06 -12.57
C PHE A 384 -24.01 6.46 -13.27
N SER A 385 -23.98 6.39 -14.60
CA SER A 385 -25.07 5.80 -15.41
C SER A 385 -25.24 4.29 -15.22
N THR A 386 -24.20 3.59 -14.74
CA THR A 386 -24.20 2.12 -14.59
C THR A 386 -24.40 1.66 -13.15
N THR A 387 -24.60 2.58 -12.19
CA THR A 387 -24.70 2.28 -10.75
C THR A 387 -23.47 1.57 -10.15
N LEU A 388 -22.33 1.62 -10.86
CA LEU A 388 -21.05 1.02 -10.45
C LEU A 388 -20.08 2.07 -9.89
N TYR A 389 -20.59 3.20 -9.41
CA TYR A 389 -19.79 4.27 -8.83
C TYR A 389 -19.66 4.12 -7.32
N LEU A 390 -18.48 4.48 -6.82
CA LEU A 390 -18.23 4.67 -5.40
C LEU A 390 -18.59 6.14 -5.03
N PRO A 391 -18.87 6.45 -3.76
CA PRO A 391 -19.19 7.82 -3.31
C PRO A 391 -18.19 8.90 -3.72
N ASN A 392 -16.90 8.54 -3.84
CA ASN A 392 -15.83 9.44 -4.30
C ASN A 392 -15.52 9.33 -5.81
N SER A 393 -16.30 8.56 -6.58
CA SER A 393 -16.09 8.40 -8.01
C SER A 393 -16.48 9.65 -8.79
N ASP A 394 -15.68 9.89 -9.82
CA ASP A 394 -15.82 10.95 -10.79
C ASP A 394 -17.16 10.85 -11.54
N ILE A 395 -17.65 11.99 -12.03
CA ILE A 395 -18.82 12.08 -12.91
C ILE A 395 -18.33 12.29 -14.33
N ASP A 396 -18.59 11.32 -15.19
CA ASP A 396 -18.23 11.38 -16.61
C ASP A 396 -19.39 11.98 -17.41
N LEU A 397 -19.15 13.10 -18.11
CA LEU A 397 -20.14 13.81 -18.91
C LEU A 397 -19.70 13.92 -20.36
N VAL A 398 -20.65 13.76 -21.27
CA VAL A 398 -20.48 14.15 -22.66
C VAL A 398 -21.31 15.39 -22.95
N VAL A 399 -20.68 16.38 -23.57
CA VAL A 399 -21.37 17.53 -24.14
C VAL A 399 -21.35 17.37 -25.65
N GLN A 400 -22.54 17.27 -26.25
CA GLN A 400 -22.68 17.18 -27.69
C GLN A 400 -23.15 18.52 -28.22
N PHE A 401 -22.47 18.99 -29.26
CA PHE A 401 -22.83 20.20 -30.00
C PHE A 401 -23.30 19.82 -31.41
N PRO A 402 -24.22 20.60 -32.01
CA PRO A 402 -24.58 20.41 -33.41
C PRO A 402 -23.34 20.46 -34.33
N PRO A 403 -23.34 19.73 -35.46
CA PRO A 403 -22.19 19.72 -36.39
C PRO A 403 -21.76 21.11 -36.90
N SER A 404 -22.69 22.08 -36.91
CA SER A 404 -22.43 23.48 -37.26
C SER A 404 -21.61 24.25 -36.23
N THR A 405 -21.43 23.72 -35.02
CA THR A 405 -20.88 24.43 -33.88
C THR A 405 -19.50 23.88 -33.51
N GLN A 406 -18.45 24.54 -34.00
CA GLN A 406 -17.07 24.16 -33.68
C GLN A 406 -16.59 24.83 -32.38
N ILE A 407 -16.49 24.05 -31.30
CA ILE A 407 -16.06 24.53 -29.98
C ILE A 407 -14.74 23.86 -29.57
N ARG A 408 -13.85 24.68 -28.99
CA ARG A 408 -12.63 24.20 -28.32
C ARG A 408 -12.93 23.95 -26.84
N LEU A 409 -12.29 22.93 -26.26
CA LEU A 409 -12.42 22.58 -24.83
C LEU A 409 -12.21 23.79 -23.91
N GLN A 410 -11.24 24.65 -24.23
CA GLN A 410 -10.96 25.85 -23.45
C GLN A 410 -12.14 26.83 -23.35
N LYS A 411 -12.97 26.95 -24.42
CA LYS A 411 -14.14 27.84 -24.38
C LYS A 411 -15.20 27.32 -23.41
N LEU A 412 -15.40 26.01 -23.39
CA LEU A 412 -16.30 25.35 -22.43
C LEU A 412 -15.75 25.50 -21.00
N ALA A 413 -14.46 25.22 -20.79
CA ALA A 413 -13.80 25.40 -19.49
C ALA A 413 -13.99 26.82 -18.93
N ASN A 414 -13.78 27.85 -19.75
CA ASN A 414 -13.98 29.24 -19.34
C ASN A 414 -15.44 29.57 -18.98
N ALA A 415 -16.42 28.94 -19.65
CA ALA A 415 -17.83 29.10 -19.32
C ALA A 415 -18.16 28.50 -17.94
N LEU A 416 -17.63 27.31 -17.64
CA LEU A 416 -17.81 26.65 -16.33
C LEU A 416 -17.18 27.46 -15.19
N THR A 417 -16.01 28.06 -15.43
CA THR A 417 -15.36 28.95 -14.44
C THR A 417 -16.14 30.26 -14.23
N ALA A 418 -16.69 30.85 -15.29
CA ALA A 418 -17.47 32.08 -15.19
C ALA A 418 -18.72 31.92 -14.29
N ASP A 419 -19.37 30.76 -14.39
CA ASP A 419 -20.56 30.42 -13.58
C ASP A 419 -20.22 29.78 -12.22
N ARG A 420 -18.93 29.83 -11.84
CA ARG A 420 -18.41 29.31 -10.55
C ARG A 420 -18.71 27.82 -10.31
N ILE A 421 -18.84 27.02 -11.38
CA ILE A 421 -18.94 25.56 -11.27
C ILE A 421 -17.60 24.97 -10.81
N CYS A 422 -16.50 25.52 -11.30
CA CYS A 422 -15.14 25.11 -10.96
C CYS A 422 -14.19 26.31 -10.85
N HIS A 423 -13.11 26.18 -10.08
CA HIS A 423 -12.08 27.21 -9.99
C HIS A 423 -11.01 27.08 -11.09
N GLU A 424 -10.40 25.90 -11.22
CA GLU A 424 -9.27 25.66 -12.12
C GLU A 424 -9.48 24.36 -12.93
N PRO A 425 -10.22 24.41 -14.05
CA PRO A 425 -10.39 23.25 -14.91
C PRO A 425 -9.09 22.90 -15.65
N GLN A 426 -8.73 21.62 -15.67
CA GLN A 426 -7.61 21.09 -16.43
C GLN A 426 -8.10 20.63 -17.80
N VAL A 427 -7.59 21.23 -18.86
CA VAL A 427 -7.92 20.86 -20.24
C VAL A 427 -6.82 19.95 -20.79
N ILE A 428 -7.17 18.72 -21.15
CA ILE A 428 -6.25 17.71 -21.68
C ILE A 428 -6.59 17.46 -23.15
N GLU A 429 -5.91 18.15 -24.07
CA GLU A 429 -6.21 18.07 -25.51
C GLU A 429 -5.43 16.96 -26.24
N HIS A 430 -4.28 16.53 -25.70
CA HIS A 430 -3.35 15.60 -26.37
C HIS A 430 -3.56 14.12 -26.01
N ALA A 431 -4.68 13.77 -25.39
CA ALA A 431 -5.03 12.39 -25.06
C ALA A 431 -5.79 11.71 -26.22
N SER A 432 -5.93 10.37 -26.18
CA SER A 432 -6.75 9.62 -27.16
C SER A 432 -8.19 10.12 -27.23
N VAL A 433 -8.73 10.57 -26.09
CA VAL A 433 -10.02 11.26 -25.99
C VAL A 433 -9.76 12.56 -25.23
N PRO A 434 -9.87 13.73 -25.87
CA PRO A 434 -9.70 15.02 -25.21
C PRO A 434 -10.75 15.24 -24.11
N VAL A 435 -10.32 15.72 -22.94
CA VAL A 435 -11.17 15.80 -21.73
C VAL A 435 -10.89 17.06 -20.90
N ILE A 436 -11.93 17.63 -20.28
CA ILE A 436 -11.85 18.66 -19.24
C ILE A 436 -12.04 17.99 -17.89
N LYS A 437 -11.05 18.09 -16.99
CA LYS A 437 -11.12 17.56 -15.64
C LYS A 437 -11.19 18.68 -14.61
N PHE A 438 -12.12 18.62 -13.66
CA PHE A 438 -12.20 19.59 -12.57
C PHE A 438 -12.86 19.02 -11.32
N ALA A 439 -12.83 19.77 -10.21
CA ALA A 439 -13.62 19.50 -9.01
C ALA A 439 -14.70 20.58 -8.84
N ASP A 440 -15.92 20.17 -8.53
CA ASP A 440 -17.05 21.06 -8.26
C ASP A 440 -16.79 21.92 -7.01
N THR A 441 -17.11 23.21 -7.10
CA THR A 441 -16.89 24.17 -6.00
C THR A 441 -17.72 23.89 -4.75
N MET A 442 -18.87 23.22 -4.88
CA MET A 442 -19.79 22.97 -3.77
C MET A 442 -19.54 21.63 -3.09
N THR A 443 -19.51 20.57 -3.88
CA THR A 443 -19.45 19.19 -3.40
C THR A 443 -18.05 18.59 -3.48
N ASN A 444 -17.09 19.27 -4.13
CA ASN A 444 -15.75 18.76 -4.42
C ASN A 444 -15.74 17.44 -5.22
N LEU A 445 -16.87 17.09 -5.85
CA LEU A 445 -16.95 15.96 -6.76
C LEU A 445 -16.14 16.24 -8.00
N LYS A 446 -15.35 15.24 -8.42
CA LYS A 446 -14.57 15.31 -9.65
C LYS A 446 -15.47 15.08 -10.85
N VAL A 447 -15.22 15.83 -11.92
CA VAL A 447 -16.00 15.78 -13.16
C VAL A 447 -15.04 15.75 -14.33
N ASP A 448 -15.29 14.81 -15.25
CA ASP A 448 -14.59 14.64 -16.51
C ASP A 448 -15.58 14.92 -17.66
N ILE A 449 -15.31 15.93 -18.49
CA ILE A 449 -16.16 16.30 -19.62
C ILE A 449 -15.46 16.01 -20.95
N VAL A 450 -16.11 15.20 -21.79
CA VAL A 450 -15.69 14.87 -23.16
C VAL A 450 -16.62 15.56 -24.16
N LEU A 451 -16.09 15.94 -25.33
CA LEU A 451 -16.86 16.59 -26.39
C LEU A 451 -17.19 15.63 -27.54
N ASN A 452 -18.45 15.62 -27.98
CA ASN A 452 -18.92 14.97 -29.21
C ASN A 452 -18.54 13.47 -29.36
N SER A 453 -18.23 12.77 -28.28
CA SER A 453 -17.86 11.35 -28.30
C SER A 453 -19.01 10.49 -27.77
N THR A 454 -19.56 9.59 -28.58
CA THR A 454 -20.63 8.67 -28.15
C THR A 454 -20.10 7.38 -27.53
N SER A 455 -18.84 7.02 -27.77
CA SER A 455 -18.24 5.75 -27.30
C SER A 455 -18.45 5.47 -25.80
N GLY A 456 -18.44 6.50 -24.95
CA GLY A 456 -18.69 6.39 -23.52
C GLY A 456 -20.15 6.06 -23.18
N LEU A 457 -21.11 6.56 -23.97
CA LEU A 457 -22.54 6.24 -23.84
C LEU A 457 -22.80 4.80 -24.27
N ASP A 458 -22.25 4.40 -25.44
CA ASP A 458 -22.39 3.05 -25.97
C ASP A 458 -21.81 2.01 -24.99
N SER A 459 -20.63 2.31 -24.42
CA SER A 459 -20.00 1.47 -23.39
C SER A 459 -20.85 1.37 -22.12
N ALA A 460 -21.51 2.46 -21.71
CA ALA A 460 -22.36 2.46 -20.52
C ALA A 460 -23.64 1.65 -20.74
N GLU A 461 -24.25 1.75 -21.92
CA GLU A 461 -25.40 0.92 -22.30
C GLU A 461 -25.02 -0.58 -22.29
N GLU A 462 -23.87 -0.93 -22.87
CA GLU A 462 -23.40 -2.32 -22.86
C GLU A 462 -23.13 -2.83 -21.44
N ILE A 463 -22.53 -2.02 -20.57
CA ILE A 463 -22.36 -2.38 -19.15
C ILE A 463 -23.72 -2.61 -18.48
N ASN A 464 -24.73 -1.78 -18.76
CA ASN A 464 -26.07 -1.95 -18.20
C ASN A 464 -26.72 -3.26 -18.68
N ASN A 465 -26.56 -3.62 -19.95
CA ASN A 465 -27.00 -4.91 -20.49
C ASN A 465 -26.30 -6.08 -19.79
N LEU A 466 -24.99 -5.97 -19.55
CA LEU A 466 -24.21 -6.97 -18.82
C LEU A 466 -24.63 -7.08 -17.35
N LEU A 467 -24.98 -5.98 -16.70
CA LEU A 467 -25.48 -5.96 -15.31
C LEU A 467 -26.82 -6.68 -15.16
N VAL A 468 -27.72 -6.52 -16.13
CA VAL A 468 -28.99 -7.27 -16.17
C VAL A 468 -28.72 -8.75 -16.40
N ARG A 469 -27.78 -9.08 -17.29
CA ARG A 469 -27.46 -10.46 -17.68
C ARG A 469 -26.71 -11.24 -16.60
N TYR A 470 -25.90 -10.57 -15.78
CA TYR A 470 -25.02 -11.20 -14.79
C TYR A 470 -25.23 -10.60 -13.39
N PRO A 471 -26.15 -11.15 -12.57
CA PRO A 471 -26.50 -10.59 -11.25
C PRO A 471 -25.30 -10.41 -10.29
N GLY A 472 -24.34 -11.34 -10.31
CA GLY A 472 -23.12 -11.26 -9.49
C GLY A 472 -22.09 -10.22 -9.93
N LEU A 473 -22.30 -9.57 -11.08
CA LEU A 473 -21.35 -8.61 -11.66
C LEU A 473 -21.16 -7.39 -10.78
N ARG A 474 -22.26 -6.82 -10.28
CA ARG A 474 -22.23 -5.57 -9.52
C ARG A 474 -21.49 -5.71 -8.18
N PRO A 475 -21.83 -6.67 -7.29
CA PRO A 475 -21.14 -6.81 -6.00
C PRO A 475 -19.63 -7.00 -6.13
N ILE A 476 -19.19 -7.89 -7.02
CA ILE A 476 -17.77 -8.18 -7.24
C ILE A 476 -17.08 -6.95 -7.82
N SER A 477 -17.69 -6.28 -8.81
CA SER A 477 -17.11 -5.08 -9.43
C SER A 477 -16.90 -3.95 -8.41
N LEU A 478 -17.85 -3.71 -7.51
CA LEU A 478 -17.71 -2.66 -6.48
C LEU A 478 -16.58 -2.97 -5.50
N ILE A 479 -16.46 -4.23 -5.05
CA ILE A 479 -15.36 -4.66 -4.18
C ILE A 479 -14.00 -4.52 -4.88
N VAL A 480 -13.90 -4.98 -6.13
CA VAL A 480 -12.66 -4.92 -6.91
C VAL A 480 -12.28 -3.46 -7.21
N LYS A 481 -13.25 -2.62 -7.61
CA LYS A 481 -13.04 -1.18 -7.80
C LYS A 481 -12.52 -0.51 -6.53
N HIS A 482 -13.17 -0.77 -5.39
CA HIS A 482 -12.75 -0.19 -4.11
C HIS A 482 -11.35 -0.66 -3.71
N LEU A 483 -11.06 -1.95 -3.83
CA LEU A 483 -9.73 -2.51 -3.55
C LEU A 483 -8.63 -1.84 -4.38
N LEU A 484 -8.84 -1.72 -5.70
CA LEU A 484 -7.85 -1.10 -6.57
C LEU A 484 -7.71 0.40 -6.30
N ALA A 485 -8.80 1.10 -5.96
CA ALA A 485 -8.77 2.50 -5.55
C ALA A 485 -7.95 2.71 -4.27
N LEU A 486 -8.11 1.85 -3.25
CA LEU A 486 -7.29 1.89 -2.02
C LEU A 486 -5.78 1.76 -2.28
N ARG A 487 -5.40 1.15 -3.41
CA ARG A 487 -4.00 0.93 -3.81
C ARG A 487 -3.54 1.86 -4.94
N ALA A 488 -4.38 2.82 -5.37
CA ALA A 488 -4.12 3.70 -6.52
C ALA A 488 -3.84 2.94 -7.83
N LEU A 489 -4.51 1.80 -8.03
CA LEU A 489 -4.42 0.92 -9.20
C LEU A 489 -5.67 0.97 -10.10
N ASN A 490 -6.56 1.94 -9.88
CA ASN A 490 -7.83 2.11 -10.62
C ASN A 490 -7.72 3.09 -11.81
N GLU A 491 -6.55 3.69 -12.05
CA GLU A 491 -6.32 4.69 -13.08
C GLU A 491 -5.46 4.14 -14.22
N VAL A 492 -5.95 4.20 -15.47
CA VAL A 492 -5.21 3.70 -16.65
C VAL A 492 -3.96 4.54 -16.91
N PHE A 493 -3.99 5.84 -16.61
CA PHE A 493 -2.86 6.74 -16.80
C PHE A 493 -1.64 6.34 -15.97
N THR A 494 -1.84 5.80 -14.76
CA THR A 494 -0.76 5.29 -13.90
C THR A 494 -0.45 3.81 -14.17
N GLY A 495 -1.07 3.22 -15.19
CA GLY A 495 -0.92 1.82 -15.59
C GLY A 495 -1.81 0.84 -14.82
N GLY A 496 -2.76 1.34 -14.03
CA GLY A 496 -3.79 0.55 -13.37
C GLY A 496 -4.87 0.02 -14.32
N LEU A 497 -5.90 -0.61 -13.77
CA LEU A 497 -7.06 -1.09 -14.53
C LEU A 497 -8.18 -0.05 -14.51
N GLY A 498 -8.68 0.29 -15.70
CA GLY A 498 -9.85 1.16 -15.83
C GLY A 498 -11.14 0.46 -15.41
N GLY A 499 -12.17 1.25 -15.08
CA GLY A 499 -13.46 0.72 -14.62
C GLY A 499 -14.11 -0.26 -15.59
N TYR A 500 -14.02 -0.01 -16.90
CA TYR A 500 -14.56 -0.90 -17.92
C TYR A 500 -13.83 -2.24 -18.00
N ALA A 501 -12.50 -2.23 -17.90
CA ALA A 501 -11.68 -3.45 -17.86
C ALA A 501 -11.98 -4.31 -16.62
N ILE A 502 -12.24 -3.67 -15.46
CA ILE A 502 -12.68 -4.37 -14.25
C ILE A 502 -14.01 -5.11 -14.48
N VAL A 503 -14.99 -4.44 -15.09
CA VAL A 503 -16.28 -5.05 -15.43
C VAL A 503 -16.07 -6.25 -16.35
N CYS A 504 -15.26 -6.11 -17.40
CA CYS A 504 -14.98 -7.20 -18.33
C CYS A 504 -14.26 -8.39 -17.66
N LEU A 505 -13.34 -8.14 -16.72
CA LEU A 505 -12.71 -9.21 -15.93
C LEU A 505 -13.73 -10.00 -15.11
N VAL A 506 -14.68 -9.30 -14.46
CA VAL A 506 -15.72 -9.95 -13.66
C VAL A 506 -16.71 -10.69 -14.56
N VAL A 507 -17.11 -10.12 -15.70
CA VAL A 507 -17.97 -10.80 -16.70
C VAL A 507 -17.31 -12.06 -17.21
N SER A 508 -16.04 -12.00 -17.63
CA SER A 508 -15.30 -13.18 -18.08
C SER A 508 -15.24 -14.25 -16.99
N PHE A 509 -15.03 -13.87 -15.73
CA PHE A 509 -15.05 -14.81 -14.62
C PHE A 509 -16.43 -15.48 -14.47
N LEU A 510 -17.52 -14.72 -14.44
CA LEU A 510 -18.87 -15.28 -14.29
C LEU A 510 -19.27 -16.16 -15.48
N GLN A 511 -18.84 -15.80 -16.68
CA GLN A 511 -19.05 -16.56 -17.91
C GLN A 511 -18.32 -17.91 -17.89
N MET A 512 -17.07 -17.93 -17.42
CA MET A 512 -16.21 -19.12 -17.47
C MET A 512 -16.26 -19.95 -16.19
N HIS A 513 -16.88 -19.46 -15.12
CA HIS A 513 -16.99 -20.20 -13.87
C HIS A 513 -17.91 -21.43 -14.04
N PRO A 514 -17.41 -22.67 -13.87
CA PRO A 514 -18.14 -23.89 -14.28
C PRO A 514 -19.54 -24.03 -13.68
N LYS A 515 -19.70 -23.68 -12.40
CA LYS A 515 -21.00 -23.79 -11.71
C LYS A 515 -21.98 -22.67 -12.10
N VAL A 516 -21.48 -21.50 -12.51
CA VAL A 516 -22.33 -20.38 -12.95
C VAL A 516 -22.73 -20.61 -14.40
N ALA A 517 -21.78 -20.98 -15.27
CA ALA A 517 -22.00 -21.27 -16.67
C ALA A 517 -22.99 -22.43 -16.90
N SER A 518 -22.95 -23.46 -16.06
CA SER A 518 -23.89 -24.58 -16.08
C SER A 518 -25.26 -24.27 -15.46
N GLY A 519 -25.43 -23.11 -14.81
CA GLY A 519 -26.63 -22.80 -14.04
C GLY A 519 -26.78 -23.62 -12.75
N SER A 520 -25.72 -24.30 -12.29
CA SER A 520 -25.74 -25.14 -11.09
C SER A 520 -25.85 -24.34 -9.79
N ILE A 521 -25.43 -23.06 -9.80
CA ILE A 521 -25.53 -22.16 -8.64
C ILE A 521 -26.11 -20.81 -9.06
N ASP A 522 -26.88 -20.21 -8.17
CA ASP A 522 -27.25 -18.80 -8.26
C ASP A 522 -26.07 -17.92 -7.77
N PRO A 523 -25.53 -17.02 -8.61
CA PRO A 523 -24.42 -16.14 -8.24
C PRO A 523 -24.70 -15.28 -7.00
N MET A 524 -25.92 -14.74 -6.86
CA MET A 524 -26.25 -13.87 -5.73
C MET A 524 -26.32 -14.64 -4.42
N GLN A 525 -26.71 -15.92 -4.49
CA GLN A 525 -26.75 -16.81 -3.33
C GLN A 525 -25.39 -17.43 -3.00
N ASN A 526 -24.34 -17.17 -3.78
CA ASN A 526 -22.99 -17.73 -3.58
C ASN A 526 -21.88 -16.68 -3.74
N ILE A 527 -22.22 -15.39 -3.62
CA ILE A 527 -21.31 -14.28 -3.96
C ILE A 527 -20.03 -14.28 -3.11
N GLY A 528 -20.08 -14.82 -1.88
CA GLY A 528 -18.90 -14.95 -1.02
C GLY A 528 -17.86 -15.92 -1.58
N VAL A 529 -18.29 -17.10 -2.06
CA VAL A 529 -17.41 -18.07 -2.72
C VAL A 529 -16.92 -17.51 -4.05
N LEU A 530 -17.82 -16.93 -4.85
CA LEU A 530 -17.47 -16.36 -6.14
C LEU A 530 -16.45 -15.24 -6.04
N LEU A 531 -16.50 -14.41 -4.99
CA LEU A 531 -15.48 -13.40 -4.73
C LEU A 531 -14.12 -14.03 -4.42
N LEU A 532 -14.11 -15.10 -3.62
CA LEU A 532 -12.90 -15.84 -3.28
C LEU A 532 -12.28 -16.49 -4.53
N ASP A 533 -13.10 -17.16 -5.34
CA ASP A 533 -12.70 -17.79 -6.61
C ASP A 533 -12.23 -16.76 -7.64
N PHE A 534 -12.85 -15.57 -7.69
CA PHE A 534 -12.40 -14.46 -8.55
C PHE A 534 -10.96 -14.06 -8.21
N PHE A 535 -10.67 -13.83 -6.92
CA PHE A 535 -9.31 -13.46 -6.48
C PHE A 535 -8.32 -14.60 -6.63
N GLN A 536 -8.77 -15.86 -6.48
CA GLN A 536 -7.94 -17.02 -6.76
C GLN A 536 -7.55 -17.08 -8.24
N LEU A 537 -8.53 -16.96 -9.15
CA LEU A 537 -8.31 -17.00 -10.58
C LEU A 537 -7.32 -15.92 -11.00
N TYR A 538 -7.65 -14.65 -10.80
CA TYR A 538 -6.82 -13.56 -11.31
C TYR A 538 -5.60 -13.23 -10.44
N GLY A 539 -5.51 -13.75 -9.22
CA GLY A 539 -4.35 -13.58 -8.34
C GLY A 539 -3.32 -14.71 -8.40
N LEU A 540 -3.74 -15.93 -8.75
CA LEU A 540 -2.88 -17.13 -8.72
C LEU A 540 -2.86 -17.92 -10.03
N ASN A 541 -4.03 -18.15 -10.65
CA ASN A 541 -4.17 -19.19 -11.68
C ASN A 541 -4.16 -18.63 -13.11
N PHE A 542 -4.54 -17.37 -13.31
CA PHE A 542 -4.66 -16.77 -14.63
C PHE A 542 -3.28 -16.48 -15.24
N ASN A 543 -2.99 -17.06 -16.41
CA ASN A 543 -1.74 -16.81 -17.11
C ASN A 543 -1.78 -15.43 -17.80
N LEU A 544 -1.26 -14.42 -17.10
CA LEU A 544 -1.20 -13.06 -17.61
C LEU A 544 -0.35 -12.92 -18.88
N ASN A 545 0.59 -13.83 -19.15
CA ASN A 545 1.47 -13.74 -20.33
C ASN A 545 0.77 -14.23 -21.60
N GLU A 546 0.05 -15.34 -21.51
CA GLU A 546 -0.43 -16.08 -22.68
C GLU A 546 -1.94 -15.98 -22.88
N THR A 547 -2.70 -15.57 -21.87
CA THR A 547 -4.17 -15.59 -21.94
C THR A 547 -4.75 -14.20 -22.12
N GLY A 548 -5.57 -14.03 -23.16
CA GLY A 548 -6.46 -12.90 -23.39
C GLY A 548 -7.93 -13.24 -23.16
N LEU A 549 -8.76 -12.21 -22.94
CA LEU A 549 -10.17 -12.33 -22.58
C LEU A 549 -11.08 -11.79 -23.69
N ASP A 550 -12.07 -12.58 -24.09
CA ASP A 550 -13.14 -12.16 -24.98
C ASP A 550 -14.47 -12.41 -24.28
N VAL A 551 -15.20 -11.34 -23.95
CA VAL A 551 -16.45 -11.42 -23.17
C VAL A 551 -17.70 -11.49 -24.05
N ASN A 552 -17.53 -11.51 -25.38
CA ASN A 552 -18.67 -11.63 -26.30
C ASN A 552 -19.36 -12.99 -26.18
N GLY A 553 -20.67 -13.01 -26.43
CA GLY A 553 -21.45 -14.25 -26.45
C GLY A 553 -21.52 -14.95 -25.09
N LYS A 554 -20.80 -16.09 -24.96
CA LYS A 554 -20.69 -16.89 -23.72
C LYS A 554 -19.35 -16.70 -23.00
N GLY A 555 -18.47 -15.84 -23.49
CA GLY A 555 -17.11 -15.70 -22.99
C GLY A 555 -16.16 -16.74 -23.56
N SER A 556 -14.91 -16.36 -23.81
CA SER A 556 -13.84 -17.26 -24.21
C SER A 556 -12.46 -16.70 -23.86
N TYR A 557 -11.47 -17.58 -23.83
CA TYR A 557 -10.06 -17.22 -23.75
C TYR A 557 -9.41 -17.39 -25.11
N TYR A 558 -8.48 -16.49 -25.45
CA TYR A 558 -7.66 -16.62 -26.64
C TYR A 558 -6.17 -16.58 -26.27
N ASP A 559 -5.35 -17.23 -27.09
CA ASP A 559 -3.90 -17.15 -26.96
C ASP A 559 -3.41 -15.78 -27.45
N LYS A 560 -2.67 -15.09 -26.58
CA LYS A 560 -2.03 -13.81 -26.88
C LYS A 560 -0.50 -13.89 -26.86
N SER A 561 0.08 -15.08 -26.84
CA SER A 561 1.54 -15.30 -26.91
C SER A 561 2.20 -14.52 -28.05
N HIS A 562 1.49 -14.35 -29.17
CA HIS A 562 1.92 -13.60 -30.35
C HIS A 562 1.72 -12.07 -30.27
N ILE A 563 0.96 -11.59 -29.28
CA ILE A 563 0.64 -10.18 -29.09
C ILE A 563 1.71 -9.55 -28.19
N THR A 564 2.57 -8.74 -28.77
CA THR A 564 3.59 -8.01 -28.02
C THR A 564 2.99 -6.78 -27.33
N CYS A 565 2.88 -6.85 -26.01
CA CYS A 565 2.47 -5.74 -25.18
C CYS A 565 3.55 -4.64 -25.10
N ARG A 566 3.12 -3.40 -24.87
CA ARG A 566 4.00 -2.22 -24.80
C ARG A 566 5.10 -2.45 -23.74
N ASN A 567 6.36 -2.42 -24.16
CA ASN A 567 7.56 -2.64 -23.32
C ASN A 567 7.81 -4.08 -22.85
N GLY A 568 7.20 -5.11 -23.46
CA GLY A 568 7.50 -6.52 -23.18
C GLY A 568 7.03 -7.02 -21.81
N LYS A 569 6.15 -6.28 -21.12
CA LYS A 569 5.55 -6.68 -19.84
C LYS A 569 4.15 -7.24 -20.04
N ALA A 570 3.85 -8.35 -19.39
CA ALA A 570 2.51 -8.93 -19.42
C ALA A 570 1.46 -7.98 -18.82
N VAL A 571 0.36 -7.81 -19.55
CA VAL A 571 -0.79 -6.99 -19.18
C VAL A 571 -2.07 -7.80 -19.35
N PHE A 572 -3.15 -7.41 -18.66
CA PHE A 572 -4.46 -7.93 -19.02
C PHE A 572 -4.73 -7.56 -20.48
N SER A 573 -5.16 -8.53 -21.28
CA SER A 573 -5.54 -8.32 -22.68
C SER A 573 -7.00 -8.69 -22.77
N ILE A 574 -7.83 -7.72 -23.13
CA ILE A 574 -9.28 -7.83 -23.08
C ILE A 574 -9.81 -7.19 -24.35
N LYS A 575 -10.47 -7.96 -25.20
CA LYS A 575 -11.15 -7.40 -26.37
C LYS A 575 -12.33 -6.56 -25.92
N ASP A 576 -12.43 -5.36 -26.48
CA ASP A 576 -13.59 -4.51 -26.28
C ASP A 576 -14.85 -5.23 -26.83
N PRO A 577 -15.92 -5.38 -26.02
CA PRO A 577 -17.21 -5.88 -26.47
C PRO A 577 -17.76 -5.17 -27.70
N LEU A 578 -17.54 -3.85 -27.81
CA LEU A 578 -18.08 -3.02 -28.89
C LEU A 578 -17.15 -2.94 -30.10
N ASP A 579 -15.85 -3.12 -29.89
CA ASP A 579 -14.83 -3.11 -30.94
C ASP A 579 -13.75 -4.18 -30.67
N PRO A 580 -13.94 -5.43 -31.14
CA PRO A 580 -12.98 -6.51 -30.88
C PRO A 580 -11.55 -6.26 -31.37
N SER A 581 -11.32 -5.23 -32.19
CA SER A 581 -9.97 -4.81 -32.62
C SER A 581 -9.23 -3.98 -31.55
N ASN A 582 -9.96 -3.41 -30.59
CA ASN A 582 -9.44 -2.63 -29.49
C ASN A 582 -9.19 -3.50 -28.25
N ASP A 583 -7.95 -3.49 -27.74
CA ASP A 583 -7.60 -4.13 -26.46
C ASP A 583 -7.63 -3.11 -25.32
N ILE A 584 -8.68 -3.17 -24.50
CA ILE A 584 -8.91 -2.23 -23.40
C ILE A 584 -7.94 -2.43 -22.22
N GLY A 585 -7.28 -3.59 -22.12
CA GLY A 585 -6.31 -3.89 -21.08
C GLY A 585 -4.86 -3.51 -21.45
N MET A 586 -4.59 -3.24 -22.73
CA MET A 586 -3.24 -2.98 -23.27
C MET A 586 -2.50 -1.83 -22.56
N LYS A 587 -3.23 -0.81 -22.08
CA LYS A 587 -2.65 0.36 -21.41
C LYS A 587 -2.34 0.13 -19.92
N SER A 588 -2.77 -1.00 -19.35
CA SER A 588 -2.58 -1.36 -17.93
C SER A 588 -1.20 -1.98 -17.66
N TYR A 589 -0.12 -1.22 -17.90
CA TYR A 589 1.26 -1.69 -17.77
C TYR A 589 1.68 -2.09 -16.34
N ASN A 590 0.85 -1.77 -15.33
CA ASN A 590 1.05 -2.15 -13.93
C ASN A 590 0.20 -3.38 -13.53
N SER A 591 -0.26 -4.18 -14.51
CA SER A 591 -1.09 -5.38 -14.28
C SER A 591 -0.48 -6.37 -13.28
N TYR A 592 0.85 -6.48 -13.20
CA TYR A 592 1.50 -7.34 -12.20
C TYR A 592 1.22 -6.92 -10.74
N MET A 593 1.04 -5.61 -10.47
CA MET A 593 0.63 -5.11 -9.15
C MET A 593 -0.82 -5.41 -8.85
N VAL A 594 -1.67 -5.37 -9.88
CA VAL A 594 -3.07 -5.80 -9.77
C VAL A 594 -3.13 -7.28 -9.40
N VAL A 595 -2.42 -8.15 -10.12
CA VAL A 595 -2.33 -9.59 -9.82
C VAL A 595 -1.82 -9.83 -8.40
N ARG A 596 -0.77 -9.12 -7.96
CA ARG A 596 -0.27 -9.22 -6.57
C ARG A 596 -1.30 -8.75 -5.54
N THR A 597 -2.09 -7.73 -5.86
CA THR A 597 -3.16 -7.23 -4.99
C THR A 597 -4.29 -8.25 -4.88
N PHE A 598 -4.69 -8.89 -5.98
CA PHE A 598 -5.67 -9.98 -5.98
C PHE A 598 -5.16 -11.21 -5.23
N LYS A 599 -3.89 -11.59 -5.43
CA LYS A 599 -3.24 -12.66 -4.66
C LYS A 599 -3.30 -12.40 -3.16
N PHE A 600 -2.95 -11.18 -2.74
CA PHE A 600 -3.02 -10.77 -1.33
C PHE A 600 -4.45 -10.86 -0.79
N ALA A 601 -5.44 -10.35 -1.55
CA ALA A 601 -6.85 -10.45 -1.15
C ALA A 601 -7.29 -11.91 -0.95
N TYR A 602 -6.97 -12.81 -1.89
CA TYR A 602 -7.28 -14.24 -1.78
C TYR A 602 -6.66 -14.89 -0.53
N LEU A 603 -5.35 -14.70 -0.31
CA LEU A 603 -4.63 -15.31 0.82
C LEU A 603 -5.16 -14.80 2.16
N SER A 604 -5.33 -13.48 2.29
CA SER A 604 -5.83 -12.84 3.50
C SER A 604 -7.28 -13.24 3.81
N MET A 605 -8.16 -13.27 2.81
CA MET A 605 -9.54 -13.76 2.96
C MET A 605 -9.58 -15.21 3.40
N THR A 606 -8.79 -16.08 2.77
CA THR A 606 -8.76 -17.52 3.05
C THR A 606 -8.28 -17.77 4.47
N GLN A 607 -7.20 -17.10 4.89
CA GLN A 607 -6.67 -17.21 6.26
C GLN A 607 -7.70 -16.76 7.29
N LYS A 608 -8.38 -15.62 7.03
CA LYS A 608 -9.38 -15.07 7.93
C LYS A 608 -10.63 -15.94 8.02
N ALA A 609 -11.10 -16.45 6.88
CA ALA A 609 -12.21 -17.41 6.82
C ALA A 609 -11.89 -18.71 7.56
N PHE A 610 -10.66 -19.24 7.41
CA PHE A 610 -10.23 -20.44 8.13
C PHE A 610 -10.19 -20.23 9.66
N SER A 611 -9.73 -19.06 10.11
CA SER A 611 -9.72 -18.71 11.53
C SER A 611 -11.14 -18.70 12.10
N ILE A 612 -12.08 -18.03 11.43
CA ILE A 612 -13.49 -17.97 11.83
C ILE A 612 -14.14 -19.35 11.78
N GLU A 613 -13.87 -20.15 10.74
CA GLU A 613 -14.39 -21.51 10.61
C GLU A 613 -13.90 -22.42 11.75
N THR A 614 -12.63 -22.30 12.15
CA THR A 614 -12.05 -23.05 13.27
C THR A 614 -12.73 -22.69 14.59
N GLU A 615 -12.99 -21.40 14.81
CA GLU A 615 -13.70 -20.91 15.98
C GLU A 615 -15.16 -21.41 16.02
N LEU A 616 -15.86 -21.30 14.89
CA LEU A 616 -17.22 -21.82 14.74
C LEU A 616 -17.28 -23.33 15.00
N ARG A 617 -16.35 -24.11 14.45
CA ARG A 617 -16.25 -25.56 14.71
C ARG A 617 -16.09 -25.85 16.19
N ARG A 618 -15.18 -25.16 16.88
CA ARG A 618 -14.99 -25.28 18.34
C ARG A 618 -16.29 -24.98 19.09
N ASN A 619 -17.06 -24.02 18.62
CA ASN A 619 -18.35 -23.63 19.20
C ASN A 619 -19.56 -24.39 18.64
N ARG A 620 -19.35 -25.51 17.93
CA ARG A 620 -20.41 -26.33 17.29
C ARG A 620 -21.35 -25.52 16.40
N TYR A 621 -20.80 -24.54 15.68
CA TYR A 621 -21.48 -23.65 14.74
C TYR A 621 -22.61 -22.80 15.35
N LYS A 622 -22.62 -22.64 16.68
CA LYS A 622 -23.66 -21.88 17.39
C LYS A 622 -23.43 -20.38 17.34
N LYS A 623 -22.21 -19.93 17.63
CA LYS A 623 -21.84 -18.50 17.64
C LYS A 623 -20.33 -18.33 17.60
N LEU A 624 -19.91 -17.13 17.20
CA LEU A 624 -18.57 -16.62 17.45
C LEU A 624 -18.39 -16.25 18.93
N ASP A 625 -17.15 -16.19 19.37
CA ASP A 625 -16.73 -15.72 20.68
C ASP A 625 -17.03 -14.23 20.85
N ALA A 626 -17.25 -13.81 22.10
CA ALA A 626 -17.51 -12.41 22.43
C ALA A 626 -16.36 -11.50 21.98
N ASP A 627 -15.11 -11.87 22.27
CA ASP A 627 -13.92 -11.10 21.85
C ASP A 627 -13.81 -10.92 20.32
N THR A 628 -14.26 -11.92 19.54
CA THR A 628 -14.31 -11.82 18.08
C THR A 628 -15.42 -10.88 17.62
N LEU A 629 -16.60 -10.97 18.24
CA LEU A 629 -17.76 -10.13 17.90
C LEU A 629 -17.58 -8.66 18.29
N ASP A 630 -16.97 -8.41 19.45
CA ASP A 630 -16.76 -7.06 19.99
C ASP A 630 -15.69 -6.28 19.21
N ASN A 631 -14.93 -6.95 18.33
CA ASN A 631 -13.92 -6.33 17.49
C ASN A 631 -14.27 -6.49 15.99
N PRO A 632 -14.73 -5.41 15.32
CA PRO A 632 -15.11 -5.46 13.91
C PRO A 632 -14.02 -5.99 12.98
N LYS A 633 -12.75 -5.71 13.26
CA LYS A 633 -11.60 -6.22 12.49
C LYS A 633 -11.38 -7.71 12.72
N LYS A 634 -11.73 -8.25 13.89
CA LYS A 634 -11.70 -9.70 14.16
C LYS A 634 -12.86 -10.41 13.48
N ALA A 635 -14.07 -9.88 13.59
CA ALA A 635 -15.29 -10.45 13.02
C ALA A 635 -15.37 -10.38 11.48
N SER A 636 -14.80 -9.34 10.87
CA SER A 636 -14.87 -9.08 9.43
C SER A 636 -13.84 -9.90 8.63
N ILE A 637 -14.28 -10.63 7.60
CA ILE A 637 -13.40 -11.29 6.64
C ILE A 637 -12.81 -10.28 5.65
N LEU A 638 -13.63 -9.33 5.19
CA LEU A 638 -13.20 -8.31 4.22
C LEU A 638 -12.18 -7.33 4.80
N SER A 639 -12.19 -7.08 6.12
CA SER A 639 -11.22 -6.21 6.82
C SER A 639 -9.76 -6.60 6.60
N SER A 640 -9.52 -7.86 6.22
CA SER A 640 -8.17 -8.38 5.96
C SER A 640 -7.49 -7.72 4.75
N PHE A 641 -8.25 -7.10 3.84
CA PHE A 641 -7.72 -6.40 2.67
C PHE A 641 -8.48 -5.12 2.29
N LEU A 642 -9.68 -4.88 2.85
CA LEU A 642 -10.50 -3.68 2.64
C LEU A 642 -10.64 -2.85 3.92
N HIS A 643 -10.79 -1.54 3.74
CA HIS A 643 -11.23 -0.60 4.77
C HIS A 643 -11.90 0.60 4.07
N ILE A 644 -12.66 1.41 4.80
CA ILE A 644 -13.11 2.71 4.30
C ILE A 644 -12.05 3.76 4.63
N SER A 645 -11.63 4.52 3.62
CA SER A 645 -10.65 5.60 3.82
C SER A 645 -11.29 6.81 4.50
N THR A 646 -10.48 7.59 5.20
CA THR A 646 -10.96 8.83 5.83
C THR A 646 -11.45 9.85 4.80
N ASP A 647 -10.87 9.86 3.60
CA ASP A 647 -11.31 10.73 2.50
C ASP A 647 -12.69 10.33 1.98
N PHE A 648 -13.00 9.03 1.94
CA PHE A 648 -14.34 8.54 1.61
C PHE A 648 -15.39 9.04 2.61
N MET A 649 -15.09 8.92 3.91
CA MET A 649 -15.98 9.41 4.97
C MET A 649 -16.16 10.92 4.92
N LYS A 650 -15.08 11.67 4.72
CA LYS A 650 -15.12 13.14 4.61
C LYS A 650 -15.94 13.60 3.40
N GLN A 651 -15.83 12.91 2.27
CA GLN A 651 -16.61 13.23 1.08
C GLN A 651 -18.10 13.04 1.34
N ARG A 652 -18.49 11.93 1.96
CA ARG A 652 -19.90 11.67 2.34
C ARG A 652 -20.41 12.70 3.36
N GLN A 653 -19.61 13.03 4.36
CA GLN A 653 -19.95 14.09 5.33
C GLN A 653 -20.13 15.45 4.65
N LEU A 654 -19.20 15.83 3.76
CA LEU A 654 -19.29 17.08 3.01
C LEU A 654 -20.59 17.16 2.19
N MET A 655 -20.99 16.06 1.53
CA MET A 655 -22.24 16.03 0.78
C MET A 655 -23.46 16.18 1.69
N ASN A 656 -23.46 15.54 2.86
CA ASN A 656 -24.52 15.73 3.86
C ASN A 656 -24.58 17.19 4.37
N ASP A 657 -23.43 17.80 4.66
CA ASP A 657 -23.35 19.19 5.13
C ASP A 657 -23.84 20.17 4.06
N VAL A 658 -23.45 19.97 2.79
CA VAL A 658 -23.94 20.72 1.64
C VAL A 658 -25.47 20.67 1.54
N TYR A 659 -26.04 19.48 1.77
CA TYR A 659 -27.49 19.25 1.74
C TYR A 659 -28.21 19.89 2.92
N ALA A 660 -27.71 19.67 4.13
CA ALA A 660 -28.30 20.21 5.35
C ALA A 660 -28.27 21.75 5.36
N GLU A 661 -27.17 22.35 4.90
CA GLU A 661 -27.00 23.81 4.82
C GLU A 661 -27.66 24.43 3.57
N LYS A 662 -28.20 23.61 2.66
CA LYS A 662 -28.82 24.03 1.39
C LYS A 662 -27.93 25.00 0.60
N LYS A 663 -26.65 24.67 0.41
CA LYS A 663 -25.65 25.56 -0.23
C LYS A 663 -25.95 25.96 -1.68
N TRP A 664 -26.97 25.37 -2.30
CA TRP A 664 -27.48 25.77 -3.63
C TRP A 664 -28.37 27.00 -3.62
N ILE A 665 -28.90 27.43 -2.47
CA ILE A 665 -29.76 28.61 -2.39
C ILE A 665 -29.02 29.84 -2.92
N GLY A 666 -29.66 30.55 -3.85
CA GLY A 666 -29.09 31.73 -4.52
C GLY A 666 -28.29 31.44 -5.79
N GLN A 667 -28.20 30.17 -6.22
CA GLN A 667 -27.69 29.83 -7.55
C GLN A 667 -28.82 29.80 -8.58
N THR A 668 -28.60 30.38 -9.76
CA THR A 668 -29.59 30.43 -10.86
C THR A 668 -30.12 29.04 -11.26
N ALA A 669 -29.28 28.00 -11.19
CA ALA A 669 -29.68 26.64 -11.52
C ALA A 669 -30.64 26.02 -10.49
N ALA A 670 -30.67 26.53 -9.25
CA ALA A 670 -31.57 26.02 -8.21
C ALA A 670 -33.04 26.35 -8.50
N ASP A 671 -33.31 27.45 -9.22
CA ASP A 671 -34.68 27.88 -9.55
C ASP A 671 -35.40 26.92 -10.52
N SER A 672 -34.64 26.07 -11.22
CA SER A 672 -35.14 25.13 -12.23
C SER A 672 -34.89 23.65 -11.87
N PHE A 673 -34.49 23.36 -10.62
CA PHE A 673 -34.21 22.01 -10.16
C PHE A 673 -35.01 21.65 -8.91
N SER A 674 -35.78 20.56 -8.98
CA SER A 674 -36.48 20.03 -7.81
C SER A 674 -35.58 19.10 -7.01
N PHE A 675 -35.43 19.40 -5.72
CA PHE A 675 -34.80 18.50 -4.75
C PHE A 675 -35.80 17.54 -4.09
N ASP A 676 -37.10 17.67 -4.36
CA ASP A 676 -38.13 16.79 -3.83
C ASP A 676 -38.13 15.42 -4.53
#